data_AF-A0A968H3M5-F1
#
_entry.id   AF-A0A968H3M5-F1
#
_cell.length_a   1.000
_cell.length_b   1.000
_cell.length_c   1.000
_cell.angle_alpha   90.00
_cell.angle_beta   90.00
_cell.angle_gamma   90.00
#
_symmetry.space_group_name_H-M   'P 1'
#
loop_
_entity.id
_entity.type
_entity.pdbx_description
1 polymer ?
#
loop_
_entity_poly.entity_id
_entity_poly.type
_entity_poly.pdbx_seq_one_letter_code
_entity_poly.pdbx_strand_id
1 'polypeptide(L)'
;MVVADRPAAPSCPRDGRGRRSVVHEIAARRRQDVRADLDRLGAAGLRRALAAAPVPRPLVDRLGAPGLHLIAEIKRASPSAGAIAASDDDLVARAHAYQRGGAAAISVLCEPHWFGGSIEELTRIRERVSIPVLAKDFVVEARQLELLRAAGADAVLLLAAIHPPGRLAALARTALGLGLEPLAEAHDERELEACLATPARVIGINNRDLRTLAVDPERAERLRHHVPDDRLAVAESGVKDSSTLRTWRAVDFDAALVGETLVRSGDPESAARAMVEAGRLPDDLAAAARRPFVKICGVVDEAGIRAALAARAAAIGLNLVPGTPRALSLEEAAALASRLRELAAPGARPKIVAITVDRAAAELDEIAAALDADAVQLNGSEPASLLRELRRPTWKAIHLPADGSGSDGLGETLVAQARAYLEAGAERILLDTAGGPHPGGTGVRADGELVAAVSREVPVLLAGGLAPGSVAGALRGSSAVGVDVASGVEAPRVPGERPTKDPLKVALFAKRARAARIDRPNLPARPTTVDPGLLAADARGRWGIEREFGGRYVPETLMAAVLQLEAAYAALRHDPRFWAELRELLATFAGRPTPIYRADRLAAAVLERAREQTTGGALVPERLRLHLKREDLAHTGAHKINNALGQALLTRRLGKTRVIAETGAGQHGVATATACALLGLPCVVYMGAEDIERQAPNVLRMQALGAEVRSVTSGSAVLKDAINEAMRDWVTNVQTTHYVLGSAMGPHPYPTIVRDLQRRIGDEAAAQLEAEEGRLPDLALACVGGGSNAIGLLARFIGEPAVRLAVAEAAGDGIATGRHAAALAGGTPGILHGARSMLLQDRDGQIVEAVSASAGLDYPGVGPQIAALAAAGRLELAAATDDEAFAAMALTSETEGILPALETAHAIAVLPRLLAGIEGSGAPYPPETLVLLGFSGRGDKDLASFGRWRDGQAGRTGPAARRCRPSSTPRPPVGRPPSAAAASPRPSNAPAPRGAPR
;
A
#
# COMPACT_ATOMS: atom_id res chain seq x y z
N MET A 1 -50.25 15.75 58.94
CA MET A 1 -50.02 14.33 58.57
C MET A 1 -49.33 14.33 57.21
N VAL A 2 -48.10 13.81 57.09
CA VAL A 2 -47.74 12.48 56.51
C VAL A 2 -48.45 12.23 55.16
N VAL A 3 -47.80 11.95 54.03
CA VAL A 3 -46.50 11.27 53.77
C VAL A 3 -45.64 12.04 52.76
N ALA A 4 -44.31 12.04 52.93
CA ALA A 4 -43.37 12.50 51.92
C ALA A 4 -42.84 11.29 51.12
N ASP A 5 -43.08 11.27 49.81
CA ASP A 5 -42.62 10.17 48.96
C ASP A 5 -41.17 10.43 48.51
N ARG A 6 -40.24 9.58 48.94
CA ARG A 6 -38.82 9.66 48.54
C ARG A 6 -38.64 8.87 47.24
N PRO A 7 -38.11 9.45 46.16
CA PRO A 7 -37.75 8.66 44.98
C PRO A 7 -36.71 7.61 45.37
N ALA A 8 -37.00 6.34 45.05
CA ALA A 8 -36.13 5.22 45.38
C ALA A 8 -34.74 5.39 44.73
N ALA A 9 -33.69 5.14 45.50
CA ALA A 9 -32.33 5.18 44.97
C ALA A 9 -32.13 4.08 43.92
N PRO A 10 -31.56 4.37 42.74
CA PRO A 10 -31.36 3.36 41.70
C PRO A 10 -30.39 2.29 42.19
N SER A 11 -30.82 1.02 42.14
CA SER A 11 -30.02 -0.13 42.52
C SER A 11 -28.84 -0.30 41.55
N CYS A 12 -27.62 -0.25 42.09
CA CYS A 12 -26.39 -0.37 41.31
C CYS A 12 -26.20 -1.81 40.76
N PRO A 13 -25.76 -1.99 39.50
CA PRO A 13 -25.49 -3.32 38.95
C PRO A 13 -24.43 -4.05 39.77
N ARG A 14 -24.66 -5.35 40.03
CA ARG A 14 -23.68 -6.24 40.65
C ARG A 14 -23.00 -7.07 39.56
N ASP A 15 -21.75 -7.46 39.79
CA ASP A 15 -21.12 -8.48 38.94
C ASP A 15 -21.81 -9.85 39.11
N GLY A 16 -21.45 -10.82 38.25
CA GLY A 16 -21.97 -12.19 38.31
C GLY A 16 -21.62 -12.97 39.59
N ARG A 17 -20.97 -12.34 40.58
CA ARG A 17 -20.63 -12.90 41.89
C ARG A 17 -21.16 -12.03 43.05
N GLY A 18 -21.97 -11.01 42.77
CA GLY A 18 -22.61 -10.15 43.77
C GLY A 18 -21.75 -9.02 44.34
N ARG A 19 -20.52 -8.80 43.85
CA ARG A 19 -19.63 -7.71 44.30
C ARG A 19 -19.86 -6.42 43.50
N ARG A 20 -19.44 -5.29 44.09
CA ARG A 20 -19.39 -3.99 43.40
C ARG A 20 -18.16 -3.99 42.47
N SER A 21 -18.33 -3.52 41.24
CA SER A 21 -17.21 -3.36 40.30
C SER A 21 -16.32 -2.17 40.70
N VAL A 22 -15.01 -2.28 40.54
CA VAL A 22 -14.01 -1.25 40.91
C VAL A 22 -14.38 0.14 40.39
N VAL A 23 -14.75 0.27 39.11
CA VAL A 23 -15.18 1.54 38.49
C VAL A 23 -16.31 2.27 39.24
N HIS A 24 -17.24 1.51 39.84
CA HIS A 24 -18.37 2.07 40.61
C HIS A 24 -17.97 2.47 42.05
N GLU A 25 -16.94 1.83 42.62
CA GLU A 25 -16.40 2.21 43.93
C GLU A 25 -15.61 3.52 43.82
N ILE A 26 -14.79 3.66 42.78
CA ILE A 26 -14.09 4.91 42.45
C ILE A 26 -15.11 6.04 42.24
N ALA A 27 -16.13 5.81 41.39
CA ALA A 27 -17.18 6.81 41.16
C ALA A 27 -18.02 7.13 42.41
N ALA A 28 -18.20 6.19 43.34
CA ALA A 28 -18.88 6.46 44.61
C ALA A 28 -18.02 7.35 45.53
N ARG A 29 -16.71 7.10 45.60
CA ARG A 29 -15.77 7.90 46.37
C ARG A 29 -15.61 9.30 45.77
N ARG A 30 -15.39 9.41 44.46
CA ARG A 30 -15.18 10.71 43.77
C ARG A 30 -16.36 11.67 43.93
N ARG A 31 -17.61 11.17 44.07
CA ARG A 31 -18.78 12.02 44.42
C ARG A 31 -18.70 12.69 45.80
N GLN A 32 -17.98 12.10 46.74
CA GLN A 32 -17.74 12.70 48.06
C GLN A 32 -16.64 13.75 47.95
N ASP A 33 -15.55 13.42 47.26
CA ASP A 33 -14.40 14.31 47.09
C ASP A 33 -14.80 15.57 46.28
N VAL A 34 -15.52 15.42 45.17
CA VAL A 34 -16.01 16.55 44.34
C VAL A 34 -16.92 17.50 45.13
N ARG A 35 -17.75 16.98 46.05
CA ARG A 35 -18.56 17.84 46.93
C ARG A 35 -17.69 18.62 47.89
N ALA A 36 -16.71 17.97 48.52
CA ALA A 36 -15.75 18.65 49.38
C ALA A 36 -14.91 19.70 48.62
N ASP A 37 -14.56 19.45 47.37
CA ASP A 37 -13.87 20.39 46.48
C ASP A 37 -14.76 21.61 46.14
N LEU A 38 -16.04 21.37 45.79
CA LEU A 38 -17.04 22.42 45.52
C LEU A 38 -17.37 23.26 46.75
N ASP A 39 -17.49 22.63 47.93
CA ASP A 39 -17.79 23.30 49.20
C ASP A 39 -16.59 24.14 49.67
N ARG A 40 -15.36 23.63 49.52
CA ARG A 40 -14.11 24.35 49.85
C ARG A 40 -13.92 25.59 48.98
N LEU A 41 -14.21 25.51 47.68
CA LEU A 41 -14.06 26.64 46.76
C LEU A 41 -15.23 27.63 46.84
N GLY A 42 -16.43 27.11 47.13
CA GLY A 42 -17.68 27.88 47.21
C GLY A 42 -18.18 28.42 45.87
N ALA A 43 -19.48 28.71 45.77
CA ALA A 43 -20.11 29.18 44.53
C ALA A 43 -19.59 30.55 44.03
N ALA A 44 -19.01 31.37 44.91
CA ALA A 44 -18.36 32.63 44.51
C ALA A 44 -16.91 32.42 44.03
N GLY A 45 -16.16 31.49 44.66
CA GLY A 45 -14.81 31.14 44.22
C GLY A 45 -14.82 30.47 42.85
N LEU A 46 -15.72 29.51 42.64
CA LEU A 46 -15.85 28.80 41.37
C LEU A 46 -16.19 29.74 40.20
N ARG A 47 -17.10 30.70 40.39
CA ARG A 47 -17.42 31.72 39.37
C ARG A 47 -16.22 32.60 39.02
N ARG A 48 -15.41 33.01 40.00
CA ARG A 48 -14.17 33.77 39.75
C ARG A 48 -13.15 32.91 39.00
N ALA A 49 -12.96 31.66 39.41
CA ALA A 49 -12.01 30.76 38.77
C ALA A 49 -12.41 30.41 37.32
N LEU A 50 -13.70 30.19 37.05
CA LEU A 50 -14.24 30.04 35.69
C LEU A 50 -14.02 31.30 34.83
N ALA A 51 -14.27 32.49 35.38
CA ALA A 51 -14.07 33.75 34.66
C ALA A 51 -12.58 34.04 34.35
N ALA A 52 -11.67 33.52 35.18
CA ALA A 52 -10.22 33.59 34.98
C ALA A 52 -9.66 32.43 34.12
N ALA A 53 -10.48 31.45 33.73
CA ALA A 53 -10.00 30.24 33.08
C ALA A 53 -9.48 30.52 31.66
N PRO A 54 -8.28 30.02 31.29
CA PRO A 54 -7.69 30.30 29.98
C PRO A 54 -8.55 29.77 28.84
N VAL A 55 -8.48 30.37 27.65
CA VAL A 55 -9.21 29.88 26.46
C VAL A 55 -8.84 28.41 26.19
N PRO A 56 -9.82 27.51 25.94
CA PRO A 56 -9.55 26.11 25.63
C PRO A 56 -8.75 25.95 24.33
N ARG A 57 -7.79 25.02 24.34
CA ARG A 57 -6.97 24.68 23.16
C ARG A 57 -7.70 23.65 22.29
N PRO A 58 -7.72 23.79 20.96
CA PRO A 58 -8.49 22.91 20.10
C PRO A 58 -7.85 21.52 19.99
N LEU A 59 -8.37 20.56 20.75
CA LEU A 59 -7.97 19.15 20.67
C LEU A 59 -8.36 18.55 19.30
N VAL A 60 -9.59 18.79 18.85
CA VAL A 60 -10.13 18.17 17.63
C VAL A 60 -9.35 18.54 16.37
N ASP A 61 -8.88 19.78 16.25
CA ASP A 61 -8.10 20.24 15.08
C ASP A 61 -6.77 19.48 14.97
N ARG A 62 -6.14 19.18 16.11
CA ARG A 62 -4.91 18.41 16.17
C ARG A 62 -5.14 16.95 15.81
N LEU A 63 -6.16 16.32 16.39
CA LEU A 63 -6.47 14.91 16.10
C LEU A 63 -7.03 14.70 14.69
N GLY A 64 -7.70 15.71 14.13
CA GLY A 64 -8.20 15.74 12.74
C GLY A 64 -7.10 15.85 11.69
N ALA A 65 -5.87 16.23 12.06
CA ALA A 65 -4.73 16.23 11.15
C ALA A 65 -4.39 14.80 10.66
N PRO A 66 -3.73 14.65 9.48
CA PRO A 66 -3.40 13.34 8.93
C PRO A 66 -2.51 12.48 9.86
N GLY A 67 -2.77 11.17 9.88
CA GLY A 67 -2.07 10.22 10.77
C GLY A 67 -2.81 9.92 12.07
N LEU A 68 -2.17 9.13 12.92
CA LEU A 68 -2.58 8.83 14.30
C LEU A 68 -1.71 9.65 15.25
N HIS A 69 -2.33 10.25 16.26
CA HIS A 69 -1.68 11.19 17.18
C HIS A 69 -1.49 10.61 18.57
N LEU A 70 -0.41 10.99 19.24
CA LEU A 70 -0.16 10.58 20.63
C LEU A 70 -0.89 11.50 21.61
N ILE A 71 -1.74 10.93 22.46
CA ILE A 71 -2.18 11.53 23.72
C ILE A 71 -1.35 10.89 24.84
N ALA A 72 -0.39 11.64 25.40
CA ALA A 72 0.52 11.11 26.39
C ALA A 72 -0.10 11.21 27.80
N GLU A 73 -0.38 10.07 28.44
CA GLU A 73 -1.00 9.99 29.77
C GLU A 73 0.04 10.05 30.89
N ILE A 74 -0.21 10.93 31.85
CA ILE A 74 0.55 11.12 33.07
C ILE A 74 -0.25 10.55 34.23
N LYS A 75 0.35 9.58 34.93
CA LYS A 75 -0.21 8.93 36.13
C LYS A 75 0.89 8.51 37.09
N ARG A 76 0.64 8.63 38.39
CA ARG A 76 1.55 8.13 39.43
C ARG A 76 1.35 6.64 39.69
N ALA A 77 0.10 6.18 39.72
CA ALA A 77 -0.27 4.79 39.98
C ALA A 77 -1.37 4.28 39.03
N SER A 78 -1.69 2.98 39.14
CA SER A 78 -2.96 2.43 38.65
C SER A 78 -3.41 1.20 39.45
N PRO A 79 -4.73 0.89 39.51
CA PRO A 79 -5.26 -0.30 40.18
C PRO A 79 -4.63 -1.63 39.76
N SER A 80 -4.14 -1.73 38.52
CA SER A 80 -3.59 -2.98 37.95
C SER A 80 -2.07 -3.12 38.10
N ALA A 81 -1.34 -2.04 38.35
CA ALA A 81 0.13 -2.03 38.31
C ALA A 81 0.80 -1.39 39.54
N GLY A 82 0.03 -0.92 40.53
CA GLY A 82 0.58 -0.22 41.69
C GLY A 82 1.17 1.14 41.32
N ALA A 83 2.25 1.53 41.98
CA ALA A 83 3.03 2.72 41.62
C ALA A 83 3.79 2.49 40.30
N ILE A 84 3.71 3.46 39.39
CA ILE A 84 4.30 3.40 38.04
C ILE A 84 5.34 4.51 37.87
N ALA A 85 5.07 5.71 38.39
CA ALA A 85 6.06 6.77 38.54
C ALA A 85 6.78 6.63 39.88
N ALA A 86 8.04 7.08 39.95
CA ALA A 86 8.75 7.24 41.22
C ALA A 86 8.08 8.34 42.06
N SER A 87 8.24 8.28 43.39
CA SER A 87 7.59 9.24 44.32
C SER A 87 8.08 10.68 44.15
N ASP A 88 9.27 10.85 43.59
CA ASP A 88 9.98 12.11 43.31
C ASP A 88 9.87 12.56 41.84
N ASP A 89 9.13 11.82 40.99
CA ASP A 89 9.03 12.11 39.55
C ASP A 89 8.34 13.46 39.27
N ASP A 90 9.06 14.35 38.56
CA ASP A 90 8.54 15.65 38.11
C ASP A 90 7.64 15.47 36.89
N LEU A 91 6.35 15.31 37.17
CA LEU A 91 5.30 15.17 36.15
C LEU A 91 5.20 16.40 35.22
N VAL A 92 5.62 17.59 35.65
CA VAL A 92 5.59 18.80 34.83
C VAL A 92 6.74 18.79 33.82
N ALA A 93 7.95 18.39 34.25
CA ALA A 93 9.07 18.14 33.35
C ALA A 93 8.75 17.00 32.37
N ARG A 94 8.10 15.92 32.83
CA ARG A 94 7.66 14.79 32.00
C ARG A 94 6.62 15.21 30.95
N ALA A 95 5.61 16.01 31.33
CA ALA A 95 4.65 16.60 30.38
C ALA A 95 5.34 17.42 29.28
N HIS A 96 6.31 18.24 29.67
CA HIS A 96 7.09 19.03 28.74
C HIS A 96 7.99 18.15 27.84
N ALA A 97 8.54 17.04 28.34
CA ALA A 97 9.28 16.06 27.55
C ALA A 97 8.39 15.37 26.51
N TYR A 98 7.18 14.94 26.88
CA TYR A 98 6.20 14.39 25.94
C TYR A 98 5.80 15.40 24.84
N GLN A 99 5.64 16.68 25.19
CA GLN A 99 5.44 17.74 24.21
C GLN A 99 6.64 17.89 23.24
N ARG A 100 7.88 17.87 23.73
CA ARG A 100 9.10 17.91 22.86
C ARG A 100 9.26 16.64 22.00
N GLY A 101 8.73 15.51 22.47
CA GLY A 101 8.58 14.27 21.70
C GLY A 101 7.51 14.37 20.60
N GLY A 102 6.65 15.40 20.62
CA GLY A 102 5.63 15.65 19.61
C GLY A 102 4.22 15.17 19.98
N ALA A 103 3.94 14.92 21.26
CA ALA A 103 2.59 14.57 21.71
C ALA A 103 1.57 15.64 21.27
N ALA A 104 0.40 15.20 20.79
CA ALA A 104 -0.66 16.10 20.33
C ALA A 104 -1.43 16.73 21.49
N ALA A 105 -1.57 15.99 22.61
CA ALA A 105 -2.14 16.43 23.87
C ALA A 105 -1.51 15.68 25.05
N ILE A 106 -1.64 16.23 26.26
CA ILE A 106 -1.33 15.55 27.52
C ILE A 106 -2.63 15.10 28.16
N SER A 107 -2.70 13.87 28.65
CA SER A 107 -3.76 13.41 29.53
C SER A 107 -3.24 13.38 30.97
N VAL A 108 -3.96 13.97 31.91
CA VAL A 108 -3.56 14.03 33.32
C VAL A 108 -4.62 13.31 34.14
N LEU A 109 -4.21 12.28 34.90
CA LEU A 109 -5.08 11.66 35.90
C LEU A 109 -5.33 12.65 37.04
N CYS A 110 -6.59 12.91 37.38
CA CYS A 110 -6.96 13.81 38.49
C CYS A 110 -7.53 13.07 39.72
N GLU A 111 -7.61 11.74 39.67
CA GLU A 111 -8.20 10.91 40.74
C GLU A 111 -7.14 10.57 41.81
N PRO A 112 -7.35 10.93 43.09
CA PRO A 112 -6.30 10.89 44.10
C PRO A 112 -6.09 9.54 44.80
N HIS A 113 -7.08 8.64 44.84
CA HIS A 113 -7.04 7.47 45.73
C HIS A 113 -6.53 6.19 45.08
N TRP A 114 -6.79 5.98 43.78
CA TRP A 114 -6.36 4.82 43.00
C TRP A 114 -5.29 5.14 41.95
N PHE A 115 -5.25 6.39 41.47
CA PHE A 115 -4.26 6.84 40.47
C PHE A 115 -3.22 7.83 41.01
N GLY A 116 -3.47 8.41 42.19
CA GLY A 116 -2.55 9.32 42.88
C GLY A 116 -2.37 10.66 42.17
N GLY A 117 -3.37 11.11 41.40
CA GLY A 117 -3.35 12.39 40.68
C GLY A 117 -4.17 13.48 41.36
N SER A 118 -4.08 14.72 40.87
CA SER A 118 -4.88 15.84 41.41
C SER A 118 -5.25 16.92 40.38
N ILE A 119 -6.19 17.81 40.75
CA ILE A 119 -6.58 18.97 39.94
C ILE A 119 -5.48 20.05 39.95
N GLU A 120 -4.71 20.17 41.03
CA GLU A 120 -3.56 21.08 41.12
C GLU A 120 -2.43 20.67 40.16
N GLU A 121 -2.21 19.36 39.96
CA GLU A 121 -1.27 18.84 38.96
C GLU A 121 -1.70 19.17 37.54
N LEU A 122 -3.01 19.05 37.23
CA LEU A 122 -3.60 19.47 35.95
C LEU A 122 -3.30 20.94 35.65
N THR A 123 -3.53 21.84 36.62
CA THR A 123 -3.24 23.29 36.48
C THR A 123 -1.75 23.52 36.19
N ARG A 124 -0.85 22.96 37.01
CA ARG A 124 0.61 23.13 36.85
C ARG A 124 1.13 22.61 35.50
N ILE A 125 0.58 21.51 35.00
CA ILE A 125 0.90 20.98 33.67
C ILE A 125 0.38 21.93 32.59
N ARG A 126 -0.87 22.40 32.70
CA ARG A 126 -1.52 23.29 31.73
C ARG A 126 -0.82 24.64 31.55
N GLU A 127 -0.20 25.16 32.60
CA GLU A 127 0.63 26.36 32.58
C GLU A 127 1.96 26.13 31.83
N ARG A 128 2.53 24.92 31.89
CA ARG A 128 3.86 24.63 31.34
C ARG A 128 3.87 24.15 29.89
N VAL A 129 2.82 23.46 29.45
CA VAL A 129 2.67 22.96 28.06
C VAL A 129 1.86 23.95 27.22
N SER A 130 2.06 23.97 25.90
CA SER A 130 1.30 24.74 24.91
C SER A 130 0.25 23.90 24.15
N ILE A 131 0.27 22.58 24.32
CA ILE A 131 -0.67 21.62 23.72
C ILE A 131 -1.92 21.42 24.61
N PRO A 132 -3.06 20.93 24.07
CA PRO A 132 -4.25 20.65 24.87
C PRO A 132 -3.99 19.68 26.04
N VAL A 133 -4.72 19.89 27.14
CA VAL A 133 -4.69 19.03 28.32
C VAL A 133 -6.07 18.41 28.57
N LEU A 134 -6.11 17.09 28.56
CA LEU A 134 -7.27 16.25 28.87
C LEU A 134 -7.27 15.91 30.38
N ALA A 135 -8.28 16.39 31.09
CA ALA A 135 -8.54 15.96 32.47
C ALA A 135 -9.16 14.55 32.48
N LYS A 136 -8.37 13.56 32.92
CA LYS A 136 -8.76 12.17 33.03
C LYS A 136 -9.19 11.90 34.47
N ASP A 137 -10.43 12.26 34.77
CA ASP A 137 -11.09 12.08 36.06
C ASP A 137 -12.35 11.23 35.88
N PHE A 138 -12.84 10.66 36.99
CA PHE A 138 -14.15 10.03 37.03
C PHE A 138 -15.20 11.15 37.15
N VAL A 139 -15.59 11.72 36.01
CA VAL A 139 -16.63 12.77 35.98
C VAL A 139 -17.95 12.16 36.41
N VAL A 140 -18.43 12.52 37.60
CA VAL A 140 -19.63 11.95 38.24
C VAL A 140 -20.82 12.90 38.23
N GLU A 141 -20.61 14.22 38.14
CA GLU A 141 -21.69 15.22 38.07
C GLU A 141 -21.30 16.49 37.29
N ALA A 142 -22.31 17.25 36.85
CA ALA A 142 -22.12 18.39 35.94
C ALA A 142 -21.23 19.50 36.53
N ARG A 143 -21.33 19.78 37.84
CA ARG A 143 -20.53 20.82 38.50
C ARG A 143 -19.03 20.46 38.64
N GLN A 144 -18.66 19.19 38.45
CA GLN A 144 -17.26 18.81 38.33
C GLN A 144 -16.63 19.35 37.04
N LEU A 145 -17.42 19.51 35.97
CA LEU A 145 -16.95 20.10 34.71
C LEU A 145 -16.58 21.59 34.91
N GLU A 146 -17.32 22.30 35.77
CA GLU A 146 -16.98 23.68 36.17
C GLU A 146 -15.61 23.74 36.87
N LEU A 147 -15.33 22.80 37.79
CA LEU A 147 -14.03 22.70 38.48
C LEU A 147 -12.89 22.38 37.50
N LEU A 148 -13.06 21.37 36.65
CA LEU A 148 -12.03 20.96 35.68
C LEU A 148 -11.75 22.08 34.66
N ARG A 149 -12.80 22.79 34.21
CA ARG A 149 -12.67 23.96 33.33
C ARG A 149 -11.90 25.09 34.00
N ALA A 150 -12.21 25.39 35.26
CA ALA A 150 -11.54 26.42 36.06
C ALA A 150 -10.06 26.09 36.31
N ALA A 151 -9.70 24.81 36.43
CA ALA A 151 -8.33 24.32 36.49
C ALA A 151 -7.60 24.31 35.12
N GLY A 152 -8.25 24.80 34.07
CA GLY A 152 -7.65 24.94 32.73
C GLY A 152 -7.69 23.70 31.86
N ALA A 153 -8.54 22.70 32.17
CA ALA A 153 -8.79 21.60 31.23
C ALA A 153 -9.24 22.14 29.87
N ASP A 154 -8.71 21.55 28.79
CA ASP A 154 -9.16 21.78 27.41
C ASP A 154 -10.12 20.67 26.95
N ALA A 155 -10.00 19.47 27.54
CA ALA A 155 -10.86 18.32 27.30
C ALA A 155 -11.13 17.52 28.59
N VAL A 156 -12.17 16.69 28.60
CA VAL A 156 -12.59 15.86 29.74
C VAL A 156 -12.95 14.44 29.34
N LEU A 157 -12.63 13.47 30.19
CA LEU A 157 -13.09 12.09 30.04
C LEU A 157 -14.53 11.92 30.57
N LEU A 158 -15.39 11.29 29.77
CA LEU A 158 -16.74 10.86 30.15
C LEU A 158 -16.88 9.35 29.95
N LEU A 159 -17.00 8.60 31.05
CA LEU A 159 -17.10 7.13 31.05
C LEU A 159 -18.55 6.67 30.86
N ALA A 160 -18.85 5.90 29.82
CA ALA A 160 -20.15 5.25 29.66
C ALA A 160 -20.47 4.25 30.78
N ALA A 161 -19.45 3.51 31.24
CA ALA A 161 -19.55 2.48 32.28
C ALA A 161 -20.13 2.94 33.64
N ILE A 162 -20.24 4.25 33.90
CA ILE A 162 -20.80 4.82 35.16
C ILE A 162 -22.02 5.75 34.96
N HIS A 163 -22.48 5.96 33.73
CA HIS A 163 -23.62 6.85 33.42
C HIS A 163 -24.64 6.18 32.51
N PRO A 164 -25.95 6.28 32.81
CA PRO A 164 -26.97 5.93 31.82
C PRO A 164 -26.89 6.89 30.61
N PRO A 165 -27.26 6.46 29.38
CA PRO A 165 -27.05 7.22 28.15
C PRO A 165 -27.56 8.68 28.19
N GLY A 166 -28.75 8.91 28.76
CA GLY A 166 -29.31 10.25 28.89
C GLY A 166 -28.49 11.19 29.78
N ARG A 167 -27.83 10.66 30.82
CA ARG A 167 -26.92 11.44 31.70
C ARG A 167 -25.58 11.68 31.02
N LEU A 168 -25.04 10.70 30.30
CA LEU A 168 -23.82 10.83 29.51
C LEU A 168 -23.98 11.93 28.44
N ALA A 169 -25.09 11.91 27.70
CA ALA A 169 -25.40 12.92 26.69
C ALA A 169 -25.64 14.32 27.30
N ALA A 170 -26.19 14.41 28.51
CA ALA A 170 -26.32 15.68 29.24
C ALA A 170 -24.94 16.24 29.65
N LEU A 171 -24.07 15.40 30.22
CA LEU A 171 -22.70 15.80 30.59
C LEU A 171 -21.88 16.23 29.37
N ALA A 172 -22.00 15.53 28.24
CA ALA A 172 -21.33 15.93 26.99
C ALA A 172 -21.80 17.30 26.48
N ARG A 173 -23.11 17.60 26.55
CA ARG A 173 -23.63 18.94 26.23
C ARG A 173 -23.13 20.02 27.20
N THR A 174 -23.08 19.73 28.51
CA THR A 174 -22.53 20.66 29.50
C THR A 174 -21.03 20.92 29.28
N ALA A 175 -20.25 19.89 28.96
CA ALA A 175 -18.83 20.03 28.66
C ALA A 175 -18.61 20.97 27.45
N LEU A 176 -19.30 20.72 26.33
CA LEU A 176 -19.24 21.56 25.14
C LEU A 176 -19.68 23.01 25.43
N GLY A 177 -20.72 23.21 26.24
CA GLY A 177 -21.17 24.54 26.68
C GLY A 177 -20.17 25.30 27.55
N LEU A 178 -19.23 24.61 28.19
CA LEU A 178 -18.10 25.19 28.94
C LEU A 178 -16.83 25.35 28.08
N GLY A 179 -16.87 24.94 26.82
CA GLY A 179 -15.72 24.90 25.90
C GLY A 179 -14.77 23.71 26.14
N LEU A 180 -15.19 22.69 26.89
CA LEU A 180 -14.45 21.44 27.08
C LEU A 180 -14.80 20.44 25.99
N GLU A 181 -13.81 19.85 25.31
CA GLU A 181 -14.08 18.73 24.40
C GLU A 181 -14.31 17.43 25.21
N PRO A 182 -15.47 16.76 25.10
CA PRO A 182 -15.68 15.47 25.75
C PRO A 182 -15.05 14.33 24.94
N LEU A 183 -14.21 13.53 25.60
CA LEU A 183 -13.83 12.18 25.20
C LEU A 183 -14.83 11.20 25.81
N ALA A 184 -15.70 10.60 25.00
CA ALA A 184 -16.69 9.63 25.48
C ALA A 184 -16.12 8.19 25.35
N GLU A 185 -15.76 7.56 26.46
CA GLU A 185 -15.06 6.27 26.53
C GLU A 185 -16.01 5.09 26.77
N ALA A 186 -15.80 4.00 26.01
CA ALA A 186 -16.49 2.73 26.09
C ALA A 186 -15.51 1.53 26.03
N HIS A 187 -15.89 0.38 26.61
CA HIS A 187 -15.16 -0.89 26.39
C HIS A 187 -16.00 -1.99 25.70
N ASP A 188 -17.31 -1.81 25.49
CA ASP A 188 -18.18 -2.78 24.79
C ASP A 188 -19.17 -2.07 23.85
N GLU A 189 -19.83 -2.84 22.97
CA GLU A 189 -20.72 -2.33 21.93
C GLU A 189 -21.87 -1.49 22.50
N ARG A 190 -22.46 -1.93 23.63
CA ARG A 190 -23.56 -1.22 24.30
C ARG A 190 -23.11 0.13 24.87
N GLU A 191 -21.93 0.18 25.46
CA GLU A 191 -21.34 1.44 25.92
C GLU A 191 -20.96 2.34 24.75
N LEU A 192 -20.49 1.78 23.64
CA LEU A 192 -20.18 2.52 22.43
C LEU A 192 -21.43 3.15 21.79
N GLU A 193 -22.54 2.42 21.71
CA GLU A 193 -23.85 2.98 21.31
C GLU A 193 -24.25 4.18 22.18
N ALA A 194 -24.06 4.07 23.50
CA ALA A 194 -24.32 5.16 24.44
C ALA A 194 -23.42 6.38 24.20
N CYS A 195 -22.14 6.18 23.87
CA CYS A 195 -21.20 7.24 23.49
C CYS A 195 -21.58 7.90 22.16
N LEU A 196 -21.96 7.12 21.14
CA LEU A 196 -22.33 7.62 19.81
C LEU A 196 -23.64 8.44 19.81
N ALA A 197 -24.56 8.13 20.74
CA ALA A 197 -25.76 8.91 21.01
C ALA A 197 -25.49 10.29 21.66
N THR A 198 -24.24 10.60 22.02
CA THR A 198 -23.84 11.93 22.53
C THR A 198 -23.34 12.84 21.40
N PRO A 199 -23.31 14.17 21.61
CA PRO A 199 -22.64 15.10 20.70
C PRO A 199 -21.10 15.05 20.76
N ALA A 200 -20.48 14.12 21.53
CA ALA A 200 -19.03 14.05 21.66
C ALA A 200 -18.37 13.68 20.32
N ARG A 201 -17.44 14.51 19.87
CA ARG A 201 -16.75 14.30 18.58
C ARG A 201 -15.58 13.33 18.71
N VAL A 202 -15.14 13.06 19.93
CA VAL A 202 -14.02 12.17 20.26
C VAL A 202 -14.56 10.97 21.05
N ILE A 203 -14.33 9.77 20.52
CA ILE A 203 -14.80 8.49 21.07
C ILE A 203 -13.58 7.67 21.51
N GLY A 204 -13.52 7.33 22.80
CA GLY A 204 -12.49 6.49 23.40
C GLY A 204 -12.90 5.02 23.38
N ILE A 205 -11.99 4.13 22.97
CA ILE A 205 -12.18 2.69 23.04
C ILE A 205 -11.09 2.08 23.94
N ASN A 206 -11.50 1.59 25.10
CA ASN A 206 -10.56 1.08 26.10
C ASN A 206 -10.38 -0.44 26.04
N ASN A 207 -9.17 -0.87 25.71
CA ASN A 207 -8.75 -2.27 25.75
C ASN A 207 -8.82 -2.88 27.16
N ARG A 208 -8.80 -2.04 28.20
CA ARG A 208 -8.99 -2.46 29.59
C ARG A 208 -10.47 -2.36 29.97
N ASP A 209 -11.06 -3.46 30.43
CA ASP A 209 -12.39 -3.42 31.06
C ASP A 209 -12.23 -2.83 32.47
N LEU A 210 -12.83 -1.67 32.75
CA LEU A 210 -12.68 -1.01 34.06
C LEU A 210 -13.44 -1.71 35.20
N ARG A 211 -14.32 -2.66 34.88
CA ARG A 211 -15.09 -3.48 35.84
C ARG A 211 -14.27 -4.66 36.35
N THR A 212 -13.38 -5.22 35.51
CA THR A 212 -12.58 -6.42 35.80
C THR A 212 -11.05 -6.22 35.77
N LEU A 213 -10.59 -5.07 35.28
CA LEU A 213 -9.20 -4.68 35.00
C LEU A 213 -8.46 -5.51 33.93
N ALA A 214 -9.11 -6.51 33.33
CA ALA A 214 -8.56 -7.33 32.26
C ALA A 214 -8.31 -6.51 30.98
N VAL A 215 -7.19 -6.78 30.30
CA VAL A 215 -6.81 -6.13 29.04
C VAL A 215 -6.94 -7.12 27.89
N ASP A 216 -7.72 -6.75 26.90
CA ASP A 216 -7.85 -7.44 25.62
C ASP A 216 -7.20 -6.56 24.54
N PRO A 217 -6.04 -6.92 23.98
CA PRO A 217 -5.29 -6.06 23.07
C PRO A 217 -5.98 -5.85 21.71
N GLU A 218 -6.90 -6.75 21.33
CA GLU A 218 -7.59 -6.71 20.04
C GLU A 218 -8.94 -5.99 20.12
N ARG A 219 -9.45 -5.71 21.33
CA ARG A 219 -10.77 -5.11 21.54
C ARG A 219 -10.95 -3.79 20.79
N ALA A 220 -9.97 -2.89 20.84
CA ALA A 220 -10.01 -1.61 20.14
C ALA A 220 -10.17 -1.82 18.64
N GLU A 221 -9.42 -2.76 18.05
CA GLU A 221 -9.53 -3.10 16.63
C GLU A 221 -10.90 -3.69 16.29
N ARG A 222 -11.45 -4.57 17.15
CA ARG A 222 -12.78 -5.13 16.96
C ARG A 222 -13.89 -4.07 17.08
N LEU A 223 -13.81 -3.14 18.02
CA LEU A 223 -14.85 -2.11 18.19
C LEU A 223 -14.72 -0.92 17.21
N ARG A 224 -13.53 -0.68 16.64
CA ARG A 224 -13.27 0.46 15.74
C ARG A 224 -14.24 0.54 14.55
N HIS A 225 -14.67 -0.58 13.99
CA HIS A 225 -15.55 -0.61 12.83
C HIS A 225 -17.00 -0.14 13.13
N HIS A 226 -17.40 -0.08 14.40
CA HIS A 226 -18.67 0.51 14.84
C HIS A 226 -18.58 2.03 15.06
N VAL A 227 -17.38 2.62 15.16
CA VAL A 227 -17.22 4.07 15.24
C VAL A 227 -17.38 4.67 13.84
N PRO A 228 -18.37 5.56 13.60
CA PRO A 228 -18.53 6.21 12.32
C PRO A 228 -17.33 7.08 11.98
N ASP A 229 -16.93 7.10 10.70
CA ASP A 229 -15.75 7.84 10.23
C ASP A 229 -15.90 9.39 10.31
N ASP A 230 -17.06 9.90 10.76
CA ASP A 230 -17.30 11.32 11.11
C ASP A 230 -16.97 11.69 12.57
N ARG A 231 -16.57 10.72 13.39
CA ARG A 231 -15.98 10.93 14.72
C ARG A 231 -14.47 10.74 14.68
N LEU A 232 -13.80 11.26 15.71
CA LEU A 232 -12.41 10.97 16.04
C LEU A 232 -12.35 9.73 16.94
N ALA A 233 -11.67 8.68 16.51
CA ALA A 233 -11.49 7.45 17.28
C ALA A 233 -10.16 7.47 18.06
N VAL A 234 -10.21 7.22 19.36
CA VAL A 234 -9.04 7.12 20.26
C VAL A 234 -8.96 5.70 20.81
N ALA A 235 -7.83 5.04 20.62
CA ALA A 235 -7.57 3.73 21.23
C ALA A 235 -6.81 3.89 22.55
N GLU A 236 -7.22 3.17 23.59
CA GLU A 236 -6.71 3.33 24.96
C GLU A 236 -6.31 2.00 25.59
N SER A 237 -5.25 2.03 26.42
CA SER A 237 -4.65 0.86 27.10
C SER A 237 -4.04 -0.20 26.16
N GLY A 238 -3.16 -1.05 26.70
CA GLY A 238 -2.63 -2.23 25.98
C GLY A 238 -1.44 -1.98 25.04
N VAL A 239 -1.02 -0.72 24.84
CA VAL A 239 0.17 -0.39 24.03
C VAL A 239 1.45 -0.90 24.69
N LYS A 240 2.09 -1.89 24.06
CA LYS A 240 3.40 -2.42 24.50
C LYS A 240 4.56 -1.60 23.96
N ASP A 241 4.48 -1.23 22.68
CA ASP A 241 5.52 -0.54 21.92
C ASP A 241 4.89 0.18 20.71
N SER A 242 5.73 0.82 19.88
CA SER A 242 5.29 1.64 18.75
C SER A 242 4.62 0.84 17.61
N SER A 243 4.79 -0.49 17.51
CA SER A 243 4.08 -1.32 16.54
C SER A 243 2.56 -1.34 16.76
N THR A 244 2.11 -1.17 18.01
CA THR A 244 0.67 -1.07 18.33
C THR A 244 0.06 0.16 17.65
N LEU A 245 0.76 1.30 17.68
CA LEU A 245 0.29 2.54 17.04
C LEU A 245 0.25 2.41 15.51
N ARG A 246 1.24 1.75 14.89
CA ARG A 246 1.22 1.47 13.44
C ARG A 246 -0.02 0.67 13.05
N THR A 247 -0.38 -0.32 13.87
CA THR A 247 -1.53 -1.22 13.68
C THR A 247 -2.85 -0.46 13.80
N TRP A 248 -3.03 0.31 14.88
CA TRP A 248 -4.22 1.15 15.08
C TRP A 248 -4.40 2.22 14.01
N ARG A 249 -3.31 2.87 13.59
CA ARG A 249 -3.28 3.81 12.48
C ARG A 249 -3.68 3.15 11.15
N ALA A 250 -3.32 1.88 10.94
CA ALA A 250 -3.71 1.12 9.75
C ALA A 250 -5.22 0.77 9.72
N VAL A 251 -5.85 0.59 10.89
CA VAL A 251 -7.33 0.47 11.03
C VAL A 251 -8.01 1.81 11.31
N ASP A 252 -7.43 2.90 10.83
CA ASP A 252 -8.04 4.22 10.77
C ASP A 252 -8.41 4.83 12.15
N PHE A 253 -7.67 4.54 13.23
CA PHE A 253 -7.70 5.33 14.48
C PHE A 253 -7.03 6.70 14.32
N ASP A 254 -7.52 7.69 15.06
CA ASP A 254 -7.03 9.07 15.02
C ASP A 254 -6.06 9.40 16.13
N ALA A 255 -6.15 8.74 17.28
CA ALA A 255 -5.20 8.89 18.36
C ALA A 255 -4.99 7.59 19.17
N ALA A 256 -3.87 7.54 19.88
CA ALA A 256 -3.59 6.55 20.92
C ALA A 256 -3.37 7.26 22.26
N LEU A 257 -4.10 6.87 23.30
CA LEU A 257 -3.86 7.30 24.67
C LEU A 257 -2.90 6.30 25.34
N VAL A 258 -1.68 6.75 25.60
CA VAL A 258 -0.57 5.90 26.07
C VAL A 258 -0.02 6.43 27.39
N GLY A 259 -0.04 5.60 28.43
CA GLY A 259 0.49 5.96 29.76
C GLY A 259 1.59 5.03 30.25
N GLU A 260 1.24 3.82 30.63
CA GLU A 260 2.11 2.89 31.37
C GLU A 260 3.51 2.71 30.75
N THR A 261 3.56 2.50 29.42
CA THR A 261 4.80 2.34 28.64
C THR A 261 5.62 3.64 28.54
N LEU A 262 4.98 4.81 28.49
CA LEU A 262 5.68 6.10 28.47
C LEU A 262 6.18 6.53 29.86
N VAL A 263 5.47 6.17 30.93
CA VAL A 263 5.88 6.48 32.31
C VAL A 263 7.07 5.61 32.72
N ARG A 264 7.08 4.32 32.35
CA ARG A 264 8.21 3.41 32.59
C ARG A 264 9.47 3.69 31.77
N SER A 265 9.43 4.60 30.78
CA SER A 265 10.63 4.95 30.01
C SER A 265 11.60 5.79 30.85
N GLY A 266 12.89 5.43 30.80
CA GLY A 266 13.98 6.25 31.30
C GLY A 266 14.25 7.52 30.47
N ASP A 267 13.79 7.55 29.21
CA ASP A 267 13.74 8.75 28.38
C ASP A 267 12.28 8.98 27.89
N PRO A 268 11.53 9.89 28.53
CA PRO A 268 10.16 10.19 28.14
C PRO A 268 10.05 10.91 26.80
N GLU A 269 11.06 11.68 26.38
CA GLU A 269 11.02 12.42 25.10
C GLU A 269 11.23 11.48 23.92
N SER A 270 12.26 10.63 23.97
CA SER A 270 12.53 9.67 22.90
C SER A 270 11.43 8.61 22.79
N ALA A 271 10.85 8.17 23.93
CA ALA A 271 9.70 7.26 23.90
C ALA A 271 8.45 7.91 23.27
N ALA A 272 8.14 9.16 23.59
CA ALA A 272 7.06 9.89 22.92
C ALA A 272 7.35 10.10 21.43
N ARG A 273 8.59 10.45 21.05
CA ARG A 273 9.02 10.60 19.65
C ARG A 273 8.85 9.33 18.84
N ALA A 274 9.23 8.16 19.38
CA ALA A 274 9.07 6.87 18.72
C ALA A 274 7.58 6.49 18.51
N MET A 275 6.71 6.84 19.48
CA MET A 275 5.26 6.66 19.35
C MET A 275 4.64 7.60 18.31
N VAL A 276 5.05 8.87 18.30
CA VAL A 276 4.61 9.87 17.31
C VAL A 276 5.05 9.47 15.90
N GLU A 277 6.27 8.98 15.72
CA GLU A 277 6.76 8.51 14.41
C GLU A 277 5.91 7.34 13.88
N ALA A 278 5.62 6.34 14.71
CA ALA A 278 4.75 5.22 14.35
C ALA A 278 3.30 5.63 14.02
N GLY A 279 2.84 6.76 14.54
CA GLY A 279 1.54 7.35 14.22
C GLY A 279 1.49 8.08 12.88
N ARG A 280 2.63 8.51 12.32
CA ARG A 280 2.66 9.25 11.04
C ARG A 280 2.17 8.40 9.87
N LEU A 281 1.55 9.06 8.88
CA LEU A 281 1.33 8.42 7.59
C LEU A 281 2.68 8.12 6.94
N PRO A 282 2.81 7.00 6.22
CA PRO A 282 4.09 6.63 5.64
C PRO A 282 4.39 7.55 4.46
N ASP A 283 5.63 8.03 4.39
CA ASP A 283 6.13 8.72 3.19
C ASP A 283 6.66 7.66 2.22
N ASP A 284 5.71 7.06 1.51
CA ASP A 284 5.93 5.95 0.60
C ASP A 284 5.51 6.38 -0.81
N LEU A 285 6.46 6.42 -1.75
CA LEU A 285 6.23 6.80 -3.14
C LEU A 285 5.10 5.97 -3.79
N ALA A 286 5.06 4.67 -3.52
CA ALA A 286 4.03 3.78 -4.07
C ALA A 286 2.63 4.07 -3.51
N ALA A 287 2.55 4.61 -2.28
CA ALA A 287 1.30 5.07 -1.68
C ALA A 287 0.95 6.51 -2.12
N ALA A 288 1.94 7.37 -2.34
CA ALA A 288 1.77 8.75 -2.77
C ALA A 288 1.07 8.85 -4.13
N ALA A 289 1.50 8.06 -5.12
CA ALA A 289 0.90 7.98 -6.46
C ALA A 289 -0.58 7.53 -6.48
N ARG A 290 -1.07 6.98 -5.35
CA ARG A 290 -2.45 6.49 -5.14
C ARG A 290 -3.28 7.42 -4.25
N ARG A 291 -2.72 8.54 -3.76
CA ARG A 291 -3.45 9.49 -2.92
C ARG A 291 -4.57 10.14 -3.76
N PRO A 292 -5.84 10.07 -3.35
CA PRO A 292 -6.93 10.67 -4.10
C PRO A 292 -6.82 12.19 -4.12
N PHE A 293 -7.19 12.79 -5.25
CA PHE A 293 -7.43 14.21 -5.35
C PHE A 293 -8.60 14.61 -4.44
N VAL A 294 -8.46 15.67 -3.64
CA VAL A 294 -9.50 16.13 -2.71
C VAL A 294 -9.86 17.58 -3.02
N LYS A 295 -11.09 17.82 -3.49
CA LYS A 295 -11.66 19.15 -3.67
C LYS A 295 -12.63 19.49 -2.54
N ILE A 296 -12.60 20.74 -2.07
CA ILE A 296 -13.59 21.30 -1.14
C ILE A 296 -14.39 22.36 -1.91
N CYS A 297 -15.69 22.14 -2.08
CA CYS A 297 -16.55 22.90 -3.00
C CYS A 297 -17.55 23.79 -2.28
N GLY A 298 -17.81 24.96 -2.89
CA GLY A 298 -18.73 25.97 -2.36
C GLY A 298 -18.25 26.52 -1.02
N VAL A 299 -17.00 26.98 -0.97
CA VAL A 299 -16.47 27.77 0.13
C VAL A 299 -16.95 29.21 -0.02
N VAL A 300 -17.42 29.80 1.09
CA VAL A 300 -18.09 31.13 1.09
C VAL A 300 -17.43 32.14 2.02
N ASP A 301 -16.37 31.75 2.74
CA ASP A 301 -15.74 32.53 3.80
C ASP A 301 -14.25 32.19 4.01
N GLU A 302 -13.54 33.04 4.78
CA GLU A 302 -12.13 32.80 5.14
C GLU A 302 -11.97 31.57 6.06
N ALA A 303 -12.96 31.25 6.90
CA ALA A 303 -12.92 30.08 7.76
C ALA A 303 -12.89 28.78 6.95
N GLY A 304 -13.71 28.65 5.91
CA GLY A 304 -13.69 27.54 4.98
C GLY A 304 -12.41 27.45 4.15
N ILE A 305 -11.83 28.60 3.76
CA ILE A 305 -10.48 28.65 3.14
C ILE A 305 -9.44 28.05 4.09
N ARG A 306 -9.40 28.49 5.34
CA ARG A 306 -8.43 28.01 6.35
C ARG A 306 -8.62 26.53 6.65
N ALA A 307 -9.86 26.05 6.75
CA ALA A 307 -10.16 24.63 6.91
C ALA A 307 -9.65 23.79 5.73
N ALA A 308 -9.90 24.22 4.49
CA ALA A 308 -9.44 23.53 3.29
C ALA A 308 -7.90 23.53 3.16
N LEU A 309 -7.23 24.64 3.50
CA LEU A 309 -5.77 24.75 3.53
C LEU A 309 -5.16 23.84 4.62
N ALA A 310 -5.70 23.84 5.84
CA ALA A 310 -5.26 22.95 6.92
C ALA A 310 -5.44 21.47 6.57
N ALA A 311 -6.55 21.12 5.90
CA ALA A 311 -6.79 19.80 5.35
C ALA A 311 -5.93 19.46 4.11
N ARG A 312 -5.14 20.41 3.59
CA ARG A 312 -4.34 20.31 2.34
C ARG A 312 -5.18 19.91 1.12
N ALA A 313 -6.34 20.52 0.93
CA ALA A 313 -7.15 20.32 -0.26
C ALA A 313 -6.32 20.56 -1.53
N ALA A 314 -6.57 19.79 -2.58
CA ALA A 314 -5.92 19.97 -3.89
C ALA A 314 -6.63 21.04 -4.74
N ALA A 315 -7.91 21.28 -4.47
CA ALA A 315 -8.69 22.35 -5.08
C ALA A 315 -9.75 22.93 -4.13
N ILE A 316 -10.09 24.20 -4.33
CA ILE A 316 -11.18 24.90 -3.66
C ILE A 316 -12.12 25.46 -4.71
N GLY A 317 -13.40 25.10 -4.61
CA GLY A 317 -14.45 25.54 -5.52
C GLY A 317 -15.19 26.77 -5.00
N LEU A 318 -15.18 27.85 -5.78
CA LEU A 318 -15.99 29.06 -5.57
C LEU A 318 -17.20 29.00 -6.51
N ASN A 319 -18.40 29.22 -5.98
CA ASN A 319 -19.63 28.91 -6.70
C ASN A 319 -20.37 30.16 -7.16
N LEU A 320 -20.38 30.41 -8.46
CA LEU A 320 -21.06 31.55 -9.09
C LEU A 320 -22.42 31.18 -9.69
N VAL A 321 -22.94 29.97 -9.41
CA VAL A 321 -24.26 29.51 -9.90
C VAL A 321 -25.38 30.22 -9.11
N PRO A 322 -26.18 31.10 -9.73
CA PRO A 322 -27.22 31.86 -9.03
C PRO A 322 -28.30 30.98 -8.40
N GLY A 323 -28.95 31.47 -7.35
CA GLY A 323 -30.03 30.77 -6.63
C GLY A 323 -29.57 29.61 -5.73
N THR A 324 -28.39 29.02 -5.97
CA THR A 324 -27.87 27.96 -5.10
C THR A 324 -27.55 28.50 -3.68
N PRO A 325 -27.66 27.68 -2.62
CA PRO A 325 -27.38 28.12 -1.24
C PRO A 325 -25.95 28.62 -0.99
N ARG A 326 -25.04 28.43 -1.94
CA ARG A 326 -23.61 28.79 -1.86
C ARG A 326 -23.21 29.81 -2.92
N ALA A 327 -24.19 30.48 -3.54
CA ALA A 327 -23.93 31.48 -4.56
C ALA A 327 -23.08 32.63 -3.98
N LEU A 328 -22.08 33.02 -4.75
CA LEU A 328 -21.25 34.20 -4.56
C LEU A 328 -21.50 35.17 -5.72
N SER A 329 -21.43 36.47 -5.46
CA SER A 329 -21.24 37.44 -6.54
C SER A 329 -19.84 37.29 -7.14
N LEU A 330 -19.61 37.84 -8.34
CA LEU A 330 -18.29 37.84 -8.96
C LEU A 330 -17.24 38.56 -8.08
N GLU A 331 -17.65 39.67 -7.44
CA GLU A 331 -16.82 40.45 -6.52
C GLU A 331 -16.48 39.66 -5.23
N GLU A 332 -17.47 39.01 -4.62
CA GLU A 332 -17.25 38.16 -3.44
C GLU A 332 -16.30 36.99 -3.76
N ALA A 333 -16.48 36.36 -4.92
CA ALA A 333 -15.63 35.27 -5.36
C ALA A 333 -14.19 35.74 -5.68
N ALA A 334 -14.01 36.90 -6.31
CA ALA A 334 -12.70 37.49 -6.56
C ALA A 334 -11.98 37.87 -5.24
N ALA A 335 -12.69 38.44 -4.26
CA ALA A 335 -12.15 38.74 -2.94
C ALA A 335 -11.69 37.47 -2.20
N LEU A 336 -12.53 36.43 -2.18
CA LEU A 336 -12.16 35.12 -1.60
C LEU A 336 -11.00 34.45 -2.35
N ALA A 337 -10.92 34.61 -3.67
CA ALA A 337 -9.82 34.10 -4.48
C ALA A 337 -8.49 34.78 -4.12
N SER A 338 -8.44 36.13 -4.10
CA SER A 338 -7.27 36.89 -3.62
C SER A 338 -6.85 36.44 -2.24
N ARG A 339 -7.82 36.36 -1.31
CA ARG A 339 -7.56 35.99 0.07
C ARG A 339 -7.02 34.56 0.21
N LEU A 340 -7.49 33.63 -0.60
CA LEU A 340 -6.92 32.28 -0.70
C LEU A 340 -5.49 32.30 -1.25
N ARG A 341 -5.17 33.17 -2.22
CA ARG A 341 -3.80 33.31 -2.72
C ARG A 341 -2.85 33.89 -1.66
N GLU A 342 -3.31 34.83 -0.83
CA GLU A 342 -2.55 35.40 0.30
C GLU A 342 -2.28 34.39 1.42
N LEU A 343 -3.25 33.54 1.74
CA LEU A 343 -3.17 32.59 2.86
C LEU A 343 -2.47 31.28 2.50
N ALA A 344 -2.32 30.96 1.21
CA ALA A 344 -1.66 29.75 0.74
C ALA A 344 -0.13 29.89 0.76
N ALA A 345 0.56 28.98 1.43
CA ALA A 345 2.03 28.93 1.40
C ALA A 345 2.55 28.55 -0.01
N PRO A 346 3.70 29.11 -0.45
CA PRO A 346 4.38 28.70 -1.68
C PRO A 346 4.58 27.18 -1.73
N GLY A 347 4.26 26.56 -2.86
CA GLY A 347 4.34 25.10 -3.05
C GLY A 347 3.18 24.27 -2.48
N ALA A 348 2.23 24.89 -1.75
CA ALA A 348 1.04 24.21 -1.18
C ALA A 348 -0.29 24.88 -1.59
N ARG A 349 -0.30 25.60 -2.73
CA ARG A 349 -1.44 26.36 -3.25
C ARG A 349 -2.49 25.41 -3.88
N PRO A 350 -3.72 25.30 -3.35
CA PRO A 350 -4.80 24.56 -4.02
C PRO A 350 -5.20 25.26 -5.32
N LYS A 351 -5.70 24.49 -6.29
CA LYS A 351 -6.34 25.06 -7.49
C LYS A 351 -7.61 25.82 -7.10
N ILE A 352 -7.76 27.06 -7.56
CA ILE A 352 -9.04 27.79 -7.55
C ILE A 352 -9.87 27.31 -8.74
N VAL A 353 -11.10 26.89 -8.44
CA VAL A 353 -12.05 26.39 -9.41
C VAL A 353 -13.30 27.27 -9.39
N ALA A 354 -13.52 28.03 -10.46
CA ALA A 354 -14.74 28.81 -10.64
C ALA A 354 -15.86 27.88 -11.13
N ILE A 355 -16.96 27.75 -10.38
CA ILE A 355 -18.08 26.86 -10.73
C ILE A 355 -19.19 27.68 -11.37
N THR A 356 -19.59 27.29 -12.58
CA THR A 356 -20.53 28.00 -13.44
C THR A 356 -21.56 27.03 -14.03
N VAL A 357 -22.61 27.59 -14.65
CA VAL A 357 -23.65 26.82 -15.34
C VAL A 357 -24.05 27.54 -16.63
N ASP A 358 -24.06 26.83 -17.76
CA ASP A 358 -24.69 27.23 -19.03
C ASP A 358 -24.36 28.68 -19.47
N ARG A 359 -23.09 29.08 -19.34
CA ARG A 359 -22.54 30.40 -19.75
C ARG A 359 -21.88 30.34 -21.13
N ALA A 360 -21.81 31.48 -21.81
CA ALA A 360 -21.03 31.62 -23.04
C ALA A 360 -19.52 31.67 -22.77
N ALA A 361 -18.69 31.32 -23.78
CA ALA A 361 -17.23 31.28 -23.65
C ALA A 361 -16.62 32.61 -23.15
N ALA A 362 -17.12 33.75 -23.62
CA ALA A 362 -16.66 35.07 -23.20
C ALA A 362 -16.90 35.33 -21.69
N GLU A 363 -18.09 35.01 -21.18
CA GLU A 363 -18.40 35.14 -19.74
C GLU A 363 -17.51 34.22 -18.89
N LEU A 364 -17.20 33.02 -19.38
CA LEU A 364 -16.33 32.06 -18.68
C LEU A 364 -14.88 32.56 -18.61
N ASP A 365 -14.36 33.14 -19.70
CA ASP A 365 -13.03 33.78 -19.72
C ASP A 365 -12.98 35.02 -18.80
N GLU A 366 -14.04 35.85 -18.76
CA GLU A 366 -14.16 36.99 -17.84
C GLU A 366 -14.16 36.56 -16.36
N ILE A 367 -14.97 35.55 -16.01
CA ILE A 367 -15.01 34.99 -14.66
C ILE A 367 -13.65 34.42 -14.26
N ALA A 368 -13.00 33.67 -15.16
CA ALA A 368 -11.70 33.07 -14.87
C ALA A 368 -10.58 34.10 -14.74
N ALA A 369 -10.64 35.21 -15.49
CA ALA A 369 -9.72 36.33 -15.36
C ALA A 369 -9.93 37.09 -14.03
N ALA A 370 -11.17 37.40 -13.67
CA ALA A 370 -11.50 38.13 -12.44
C ALA A 370 -11.08 37.39 -11.15
N LEU A 371 -11.10 36.05 -11.16
CA LEU A 371 -10.73 35.22 -10.02
C LEU A 371 -9.24 34.78 -9.99
N ASP A 372 -8.45 35.04 -11.04
CA ASP A 372 -7.20 34.30 -11.30
C ASP A 372 -7.42 32.77 -11.15
N ALA A 373 -8.47 32.24 -11.78
CA ALA A 373 -8.88 30.85 -11.59
C ALA A 373 -7.93 29.88 -12.31
N ASP A 374 -7.54 28.81 -11.61
CA ASP A 374 -6.68 27.75 -12.18
C ASP A 374 -7.49 26.79 -13.08
N ALA A 375 -8.81 26.71 -12.88
CA ALA A 375 -9.74 25.98 -13.73
C ALA A 375 -11.17 26.55 -13.65
N VAL A 376 -11.99 26.25 -14.67
CA VAL A 376 -13.43 26.52 -14.70
C VAL A 376 -14.19 25.20 -14.68
N GLN A 377 -15.16 25.05 -13.79
CA GLN A 377 -16.00 23.87 -13.67
C GLN A 377 -17.40 24.14 -14.24
N LEU A 378 -17.71 23.46 -15.33
CA LEU A 378 -18.99 23.49 -16.04
C LEU A 378 -19.97 22.50 -15.40
N ASN A 379 -21.00 23.03 -14.75
CA ASN A 379 -22.02 22.23 -14.06
C ASN A 379 -23.31 22.04 -14.86
N GLY A 380 -23.53 22.73 -15.99
CA GLY A 380 -24.78 22.68 -16.75
C GLY A 380 -24.87 21.59 -17.81
N SER A 381 -25.50 21.96 -18.91
CA SER A 381 -25.72 21.17 -20.13
C SER A 381 -24.70 21.47 -21.24
N GLU A 382 -23.60 22.15 -20.91
CA GLU A 382 -22.68 22.75 -21.88
C GLU A 382 -22.10 21.71 -22.86
N PRO A 383 -22.15 21.95 -24.19
CA PRO A 383 -21.71 20.99 -25.19
C PRO A 383 -20.19 20.86 -25.21
N ALA A 384 -19.69 19.67 -25.58
CA ALA A 384 -18.24 19.43 -25.69
C ALA A 384 -17.53 20.36 -26.70
N SER A 385 -18.25 20.97 -27.66
CA SER A 385 -17.69 21.99 -28.55
C SER A 385 -17.17 23.23 -27.81
N LEU A 386 -17.87 23.68 -26.75
CA LEU A 386 -17.52 24.88 -25.99
C LEU A 386 -16.11 24.80 -25.40
N LEU A 387 -15.69 23.62 -24.96
CA LEU A 387 -14.37 23.40 -24.34
C LEU A 387 -13.21 23.76 -25.28
N ARG A 388 -13.42 23.68 -26.60
CA ARG A 388 -12.40 24.02 -27.62
C ARG A 388 -12.21 25.53 -27.80
N GLU A 389 -13.15 26.33 -27.31
CA GLU A 389 -13.10 27.80 -27.35
C GLU A 389 -12.46 28.40 -26.09
N LEU A 390 -12.44 27.64 -24.99
CA LEU A 390 -11.98 28.11 -23.68
C LEU A 390 -10.45 28.11 -23.57
N ARG A 391 -9.90 29.18 -23.00
CA ARG A 391 -8.44 29.35 -22.82
C ARG A 391 -7.91 28.74 -21.52
N ARG A 392 -8.80 28.37 -20.60
CA ARG A 392 -8.47 27.89 -19.26
C ARG A 392 -8.78 26.40 -19.10
N PRO A 393 -8.04 25.67 -18.25
CA PRO A 393 -8.35 24.27 -17.95
C PRO A 393 -9.80 24.12 -17.51
N THR A 394 -10.54 23.25 -18.21
CA THR A 394 -11.99 23.11 -17.99
C THR A 394 -12.30 21.76 -17.36
N TRP A 395 -13.15 21.75 -16.34
CA TRP A 395 -13.62 20.55 -15.64
C TRP A 395 -15.12 20.41 -15.91
N LYS A 396 -15.60 19.18 -16.13
CA LYS A 396 -17.02 18.94 -16.47
C LYS A 396 -17.69 18.06 -15.43
N ALA A 397 -18.81 18.52 -14.88
CA ALA A 397 -19.71 17.66 -14.13
C ALA A 397 -20.66 16.92 -15.09
N ILE A 398 -20.83 15.62 -14.85
CA ILE A 398 -21.83 14.75 -15.46
C ILE A 398 -22.78 14.30 -14.34
N HIS A 399 -24.08 14.45 -14.57
CA HIS A 399 -25.11 14.20 -13.56
C HIS A 399 -25.73 12.82 -13.73
N LEU A 400 -25.62 11.98 -12.70
CA LEU A 400 -26.16 10.64 -12.63
C LEU A 400 -27.59 10.65 -12.06
N PRO A 401 -28.51 9.76 -12.50
CA PRO A 401 -29.83 9.64 -11.89
C PRO A 401 -29.72 9.19 -10.43
N ALA A 402 -30.62 9.70 -9.58
CA ALA A 402 -30.57 9.50 -8.13
C ALA A 402 -31.15 8.16 -7.64
N ASP A 403 -31.97 7.49 -8.47
CA ASP A 403 -32.75 6.31 -8.11
C ASP A 403 -32.29 5.02 -8.80
N GLY A 404 -31.23 5.09 -9.63
CA GLY A 404 -30.73 3.96 -10.41
C GLY A 404 -31.70 3.46 -11.49
N SER A 405 -32.80 4.17 -11.76
CA SER A 405 -33.80 3.73 -12.75
C SER A 405 -33.30 3.98 -14.18
N GLY A 406 -32.83 2.92 -14.82
CA GLY A 406 -32.18 2.98 -16.13
C GLY A 406 -31.36 1.74 -16.44
N SER A 407 -32.04 0.59 -16.48
CA SER A 407 -31.46 -0.72 -16.77
C SER A 407 -30.85 -0.79 -18.18
N ASP A 408 -29.62 -1.32 -18.24
CA ASP A 408 -28.80 -1.60 -19.43
C ASP A 408 -28.35 -0.37 -20.26
N GLY A 409 -27.08 -0.35 -20.67
CA GLY A 409 -26.49 0.66 -21.57
C GLY A 409 -26.23 2.07 -20.99
N LEU A 410 -26.83 2.45 -19.85
CA LEU A 410 -26.61 3.77 -19.25
C LEU A 410 -25.14 4.04 -18.89
N GLY A 411 -24.44 3.03 -18.33
CA GLY A 411 -23.02 3.14 -18.00
C GLY A 411 -22.14 3.38 -19.23
N GLU A 412 -22.43 2.71 -20.35
CA GLU A 412 -21.71 2.90 -21.62
C GLU A 412 -21.94 4.30 -22.19
N THR A 413 -23.19 4.80 -22.12
CA THR A 413 -23.55 6.16 -22.54
C THR A 413 -22.78 7.21 -21.75
N LEU A 414 -22.66 7.05 -20.43
CA LEU A 414 -21.91 7.94 -19.56
C LEU A 414 -20.40 7.87 -19.79
N VAL A 415 -19.85 6.68 -20.07
CA VAL A 415 -18.45 6.51 -20.47
C VAL A 415 -18.17 7.22 -21.79
N ALA A 416 -19.04 7.06 -22.80
CA ALA A 416 -18.92 7.75 -24.08
C ALA A 416 -18.99 9.27 -23.93
N GLN A 417 -19.94 9.78 -23.14
CA GLN A 417 -20.05 11.20 -22.82
C GLN A 417 -18.79 11.74 -22.14
N ALA A 418 -18.27 11.01 -21.13
CA ALA A 418 -17.08 11.42 -20.40
C ALA A 418 -15.81 11.42 -21.29
N ARG A 419 -15.67 10.43 -22.19
CA ARG A 419 -14.60 10.41 -23.21
C ARG A 419 -14.70 11.61 -24.15
N ALA A 420 -15.89 11.93 -24.67
CA ALA A 420 -16.09 13.07 -25.56
C ALA A 420 -15.69 14.42 -24.95
N TYR A 421 -15.90 14.62 -23.64
CA TYR A 421 -15.42 15.82 -22.94
C TYR A 421 -13.90 15.82 -22.73
N LEU A 422 -13.28 14.68 -22.41
CA LEU A 422 -11.81 14.57 -22.31
C LEU A 422 -11.13 14.82 -23.66
N GLU A 423 -11.65 14.24 -24.74
CA GLU A 423 -11.19 14.47 -26.13
C GLU A 423 -11.37 15.92 -26.58
N ALA A 424 -12.36 16.63 -26.03
CA ALA A 424 -12.55 18.07 -26.24
C ALA A 424 -11.67 18.96 -25.35
N GLY A 425 -10.82 18.39 -24.49
CA GLY A 425 -9.85 19.13 -23.67
C GLY A 425 -10.22 19.30 -22.19
N ALA A 426 -11.20 18.57 -21.65
CA ALA A 426 -11.48 18.60 -20.22
C ALA A 426 -10.28 18.03 -19.41
N GLU A 427 -9.81 18.76 -18.38
CA GLU A 427 -8.79 18.25 -17.46
C GLU A 427 -9.38 17.19 -16.52
N ARG A 428 -10.66 17.34 -16.13
CA ARG A 428 -11.33 16.46 -15.15
C ARG A 428 -12.80 16.27 -15.43
N ILE A 429 -13.27 15.05 -15.18
CA ILE A 429 -14.69 14.71 -15.12
C ILE A 429 -15.10 14.53 -13.65
N LEU A 430 -16.23 15.10 -13.26
CA LEU A 430 -16.87 14.89 -11.97
C LEU A 430 -18.18 14.12 -12.19
N LEU A 431 -18.45 13.12 -11.35
CA LEU A 431 -19.75 12.46 -11.30
C LEU A 431 -20.54 13.00 -10.10
N ASP A 432 -21.58 13.80 -10.34
CA ASP A 432 -22.52 14.30 -9.32
C ASP A 432 -23.91 13.67 -9.52
N THR A 433 -24.84 13.87 -8.60
CA THR A 433 -26.18 13.25 -8.64
C THR A 433 -27.26 14.30 -8.99
N ALA A 434 -28.05 14.01 -10.04
CA ALA A 434 -29.18 14.81 -10.51
C ALA A 434 -30.35 14.84 -9.51
N GLY A 435 -31.35 15.71 -9.75
CA GLY A 435 -32.63 15.69 -9.04
C GLY A 435 -32.91 16.87 -8.09
N GLY A 436 -32.12 17.95 -8.15
CA GLY A 436 -32.37 19.19 -7.41
C GLY A 436 -32.93 20.31 -8.31
N PRO A 437 -33.39 21.44 -7.72
CA PRO A 437 -33.81 22.62 -8.49
C PRO A 437 -32.65 23.37 -9.18
N HIS A 438 -31.41 22.90 -9.00
CA HIS A 438 -30.19 23.41 -9.62
C HIS A 438 -29.35 22.20 -10.09
N PRO A 439 -28.48 22.39 -11.11
CA PRO A 439 -27.62 21.31 -11.58
C PRO A 439 -26.50 20.97 -10.58
N GLY A 440 -26.69 19.83 -9.90
CA GLY A 440 -25.80 19.27 -8.90
C GLY A 440 -26.12 19.68 -7.46
N GLY A 441 -25.34 19.17 -6.51
CA GLY A 441 -25.43 19.57 -5.10
C GLY A 441 -26.68 19.08 -4.34
N THR A 442 -27.35 18.03 -4.83
CA THR A 442 -28.54 17.41 -4.22
C THR A 442 -28.31 16.83 -2.82
N GLY A 443 -27.06 16.50 -2.50
CA GLY A 443 -26.71 15.82 -1.24
C GLY A 443 -27.03 14.32 -1.23
N VAL A 444 -27.55 13.79 -2.33
CA VAL A 444 -27.75 12.35 -2.57
C VAL A 444 -26.45 11.76 -3.13
N ARG A 445 -26.17 10.48 -2.84
CA ARG A 445 -25.07 9.74 -3.46
C ARG A 445 -25.56 9.06 -4.72
N ALA A 446 -24.76 9.07 -5.77
CA ALA A 446 -25.00 8.27 -6.95
C ALA A 446 -24.94 6.77 -6.64
N ASP A 447 -25.55 5.97 -7.52
CA ASP A 447 -25.47 4.51 -7.44
C ASP A 447 -24.02 4.00 -7.50
N GLY A 448 -23.72 2.98 -6.68
CA GLY A 448 -22.38 2.44 -6.52
C GLY A 448 -21.91 1.61 -7.71
N GLU A 449 -22.80 0.86 -8.35
CA GLU A 449 -22.48 0.02 -9.50
C GLU A 449 -22.23 0.88 -10.74
N LEU A 450 -23.06 1.90 -10.96
CA LEU A 450 -22.89 2.88 -12.03
C LEU A 450 -21.59 3.69 -11.88
N VAL A 451 -21.27 4.13 -10.67
CA VAL A 451 -19.98 4.78 -10.35
C VAL A 451 -18.80 3.84 -10.60
N ALA A 452 -18.90 2.56 -10.20
CA ALA A 452 -17.86 1.58 -10.45
C ALA A 452 -17.67 1.33 -11.96
N ALA A 453 -18.75 1.22 -12.73
CA ALA A 453 -18.72 1.04 -14.18
C ALA A 453 -18.02 2.21 -14.90
N VAL A 454 -18.42 3.46 -14.62
CA VAL A 454 -17.83 4.64 -15.28
C VAL A 454 -16.37 4.86 -14.83
N SER A 455 -16.10 4.74 -13.53
CA SER A 455 -14.75 4.99 -12.98
C SER A 455 -13.72 3.91 -13.34
N ARG A 456 -14.15 2.74 -13.85
CA ARG A 456 -13.27 1.71 -14.41
C ARG A 456 -12.69 2.13 -15.76
N GLU A 457 -13.47 2.87 -16.56
CA GLU A 457 -13.12 3.24 -17.93
C GLU A 457 -12.51 4.65 -18.05
N VAL A 458 -12.89 5.58 -17.15
CA VAL A 458 -12.59 7.02 -17.27
C VAL A 458 -12.14 7.61 -15.92
N PRO A 459 -11.12 8.50 -15.88
CA PRO A 459 -10.62 9.05 -14.61
C PRO A 459 -11.57 10.13 -14.07
N VAL A 460 -12.36 9.78 -13.06
CA VAL A 460 -13.38 10.65 -12.46
C VAL A 460 -13.07 11.07 -11.03
N LEU A 461 -13.57 12.25 -10.65
CA LEU A 461 -13.80 12.64 -9.26
C LEU A 461 -15.24 12.29 -8.87
N LEU A 462 -15.44 11.70 -7.68
CA LEU A 462 -16.78 11.48 -7.15
C LEU A 462 -17.30 12.74 -6.43
N ALA A 463 -18.51 13.16 -6.75
CA ALA A 463 -19.26 14.22 -6.08
C ALA A 463 -20.65 13.68 -5.66
N GLY A 464 -21.47 14.51 -5.01
CA GLY A 464 -22.82 14.13 -4.55
C GLY A 464 -22.82 13.28 -3.28
N GLY A 465 -23.47 13.78 -2.22
CA GLY A 465 -23.75 13.01 -0.99
C GLY A 465 -22.55 12.46 -0.22
N LEU A 466 -21.33 12.86 -0.56
CA LEU A 466 -20.12 12.48 0.15
C LEU A 466 -19.98 13.26 1.47
N ALA A 467 -19.52 12.57 2.51
CA ALA A 467 -19.29 13.07 3.85
C ALA A 467 -18.13 12.28 4.50
N PRO A 468 -17.57 12.72 5.65
CA PRO A 468 -16.52 11.97 6.34
C PRO A 468 -16.87 10.49 6.58
N GLY A 469 -18.12 10.22 6.97
CA GLY A 469 -18.65 8.87 7.20
C GLY A 469 -18.85 7.99 5.95
N SER A 470 -18.71 8.52 4.73
CA SER A 470 -19.00 7.78 3.48
C SER A 470 -17.85 7.77 2.47
N VAL A 471 -16.96 8.78 2.51
CA VAL A 471 -15.92 8.99 1.50
C VAL A 471 -14.95 7.82 1.35
N ALA A 472 -14.57 7.18 2.46
CA ALA A 472 -13.66 6.03 2.43
C ALA A 472 -14.32 4.78 1.83
N GLY A 473 -15.63 4.58 2.05
CA GLY A 473 -16.40 3.52 1.40
C GLY A 473 -16.49 3.73 -0.11
N ALA A 474 -16.89 4.93 -0.54
CA ALA A 474 -17.03 5.28 -1.97
C ALA A 474 -15.71 5.12 -2.75
N LEU A 475 -14.58 5.53 -2.17
CA LEU A 475 -13.26 5.30 -2.77
C LEU A 475 -12.87 3.81 -2.76
N ARG A 476 -13.10 3.06 -1.67
CA ARG A 476 -12.75 1.63 -1.62
C ARG A 476 -13.55 0.79 -2.64
N GLY A 477 -14.80 1.19 -2.96
CA GLY A 477 -15.67 0.52 -3.93
C GLY A 477 -15.49 0.94 -5.40
N SER A 478 -14.55 1.84 -5.73
CA SER A 478 -14.39 2.37 -7.09
C SER A 478 -12.92 2.56 -7.48
N SER A 479 -12.66 2.84 -8.76
CA SER A 479 -11.33 3.26 -9.27
C SER A 479 -11.25 4.78 -9.49
N ALA A 480 -12.15 5.55 -8.86
CA ALA A 480 -12.11 7.00 -8.90
C ALA A 480 -10.79 7.56 -8.35
N VAL A 481 -10.28 8.58 -9.06
CA VAL A 481 -8.96 9.20 -8.80
C VAL A 481 -9.05 10.33 -7.76
N GLY A 482 -10.26 10.66 -7.32
CA GLY A 482 -10.47 11.66 -6.27
C GLY A 482 -11.94 11.89 -5.93
N VAL A 483 -12.17 12.91 -5.11
CA VAL A 483 -13.46 13.25 -4.51
C VAL A 483 -13.65 14.76 -4.41
N ASP A 484 -14.90 15.20 -4.51
CA ASP A 484 -15.37 16.55 -4.25
C ASP A 484 -16.45 16.54 -3.18
N VAL A 485 -16.46 17.54 -2.30
CA VAL A 485 -17.49 17.68 -1.27
C VAL A 485 -17.93 19.12 -1.06
N ALA A 486 -19.25 19.29 -0.99
CA ALA A 486 -19.88 20.55 -0.59
C ALA A 486 -20.62 20.39 0.75
N SER A 487 -21.82 19.79 0.73
CA SER A 487 -22.74 19.71 1.88
C SER A 487 -22.28 18.84 3.03
N GLY A 488 -21.62 17.70 2.77
CA GLY A 488 -21.24 16.73 3.81
C GLY A 488 -20.18 17.24 4.80
N VAL A 489 -19.59 18.41 4.56
CA VAL A 489 -18.61 19.07 5.45
C VAL A 489 -19.07 20.46 5.92
N GLU A 490 -20.37 20.76 5.82
CA GLU A 490 -20.95 22.00 6.33
C GLU A 490 -21.27 21.92 7.83
N ALA A 491 -21.24 23.07 8.49
CA ALA A 491 -21.79 23.26 9.83
C ALA A 491 -23.32 23.03 9.82
N PRO A 492 -23.96 22.78 10.98
CA PRO A 492 -25.42 22.75 11.07
C PRO A 492 -26.03 24.04 10.49
N ARG A 493 -27.03 23.91 9.62
CA ARG A 493 -27.62 25.07 8.93
C ARG A 493 -28.36 25.98 9.91
N VAL A 494 -28.03 27.27 9.85
CA VAL A 494 -28.82 28.35 10.45
C VAL A 494 -29.78 28.89 9.36
N PRO A 495 -31.10 28.95 9.61
CA PRO A 495 -32.04 29.49 8.63
C PRO A 495 -31.73 30.95 8.27
N GLY A 496 -31.65 31.26 6.97
CA GLY A 496 -31.36 32.60 6.46
C GLY A 496 -29.87 32.91 6.23
N GLU A 497 -28.95 32.06 6.70
CA GLU A 497 -27.50 32.25 6.53
C GLU A 497 -26.92 31.36 5.41
N ARG A 498 -25.82 31.80 4.78
CA ARG A 498 -25.05 30.96 3.84
C ARG A 498 -24.34 29.84 4.63
N PRO A 499 -24.33 28.58 4.14
CA PRO A 499 -23.77 27.46 4.88
C PRO A 499 -22.23 27.52 4.90
N THR A 500 -21.66 27.63 6.08
CA THR A 500 -20.20 27.65 6.31
C THR A 500 -19.63 26.24 6.47
N LYS A 501 -18.32 26.09 6.29
CA LYS A 501 -17.64 24.78 6.42
C LYS A 501 -17.28 24.50 7.87
N ASP A 502 -17.53 23.26 8.32
CA ASP A 502 -17.09 22.76 9.62
C ASP A 502 -15.61 22.32 9.50
N PRO A 503 -14.66 22.95 10.21
CA PRO A 503 -13.25 22.63 10.06
C PRO A 503 -12.89 21.18 10.37
N LEU A 504 -13.56 20.56 11.36
CA LEU A 504 -13.31 19.17 11.70
C LEU A 504 -13.86 18.23 10.62
N LYS A 505 -15.07 18.50 10.09
CA LYS A 505 -15.60 17.67 8.98
C LYS A 505 -14.74 17.78 7.73
N VAL A 506 -14.22 18.97 7.41
CA VAL A 506 -13.28 19.15 6.28
C VAL A 506 -11.98 18.36 6.52
N ALA A 507 -11.41 18.43 7.72
CA ALA A 507 -10.21 17.68 8.09
C ALA A 507 -10.44 16.16 8.03
N LEU A 508 -11.51 15.66 8.65
CA LEU A 508 -11.90 14.25 8.63
C LEU A 508 -12.16 13.77 7.20
N PHE A 509 -12.91 14.52 6.39
CA PHE A 509 -13.16 14.15 4.99
C PHE A 509 -11.86 13.90 4.22
N ALA A 510 -10.92 14.86 4.28
CA ALA A 510 -9.63 14.73 3.60
C ALA A 510 -8.76 13.61 4.22
N LYS A 511 -8.84 13.39 5.53
CA LYS A 511 -8.14 12.31 6.24
C LYS A 511 -8.65 10.93 5.82
N ARG A 512 -9.96 10.69 5.88
CA ARG A 512 -10.63 9.43 5.50
C ARG A 512 -10.47 9.13 4.01
N ALA A 513 -10.58 10.16 3.15
CA ALA A 513 -10.34 10.01 1.71
C ALA A 513 -8.92 9.48 1.43
N ARG A 514 -7.89 10.11 2.00
CA ARG A 514 -6.49 9.66 1.81
C ARG A 514 -6.24 8.29 2.42
N ALA A 515 -6.75 8.03 3.63
CA ALA A 515 -6.59 6.76 4.30
C ALA A 515 -7.18 5.59 3.49
N ALA A 516 -8.28 5.80 2.75
CA ALA A 516 -8.95 4.77 1.94
C ALA A 516 -8.06 4.01 0.94
N ARG A 517 -6.92 4.59 0.52
CA ARG A 517 -5.93 3.97 -0.39
C ARG A 517 -4.60 3.62 0.27
N ILE A 518 -4.28 4.20 1.43
CA ILE A 518 -3.04 3.91 2.16
C ILE A 518 -3.09 2.49 2.73
N ASP A 519 -1.96 1.80 2.67
CA ASP A 519 -1.78 0.39 3.08
C ASP A 519 -2.78 -0.58 2.41
N ARG A 520 -3.32 -0.21 1.24
CA ARG A 520 -4.30 -1.01 0.48
C ARG A 520 -3.89 -1.14 -1.00
N PRO A 521 -2.70 -1.71 -1.30
CA PRO A 521 -2.11 -1.69 -2.65
C PRO A 521 -2.87 -2.51 -3.70
N ASN A 522 -3.82 -3.35 -3.27
CA ASN A 522 -4.64 -4.20 -4.14
C ASN A 522 -5.92 -3.55 -4.65
N LEU A 523 -6.25 -2.34 -4.17
CA LEU A 523 -7.37 -1.57 -4.72
C LEU A 523 -6.95 -0.90 -6.04
N PRO A 524 -7.83 -0.88 -7.07
CA PRO A 524 -7.58 -0.12 -8.29
C PRO A 524 -7.63 1.38 -7.97
N ALA A 525 -6.63 2.13 -8.43
CA ALA A 525 -6.47 3.56 -8.11
C ALA A 525 -6.65 4.50 -9.31
N ARG A 526 -6.73 3.93 -10.52
CA ARG A 526 -6.97 4.61 -11.81
C ARG A 526 -7.81 3.67 -12.69
N PRO A 527 -8.58 4.19 -13.65
CA PRO A 527 -9.24 3.38 -14.69
C PRO A 527 -8.22 2.64 -15.56
N THR A 528 -8.71 1.67 -16.34
CA THR A 528 -7.94 1.05 -17.42
C THR A 528 -8.87 0.37 -18.43
N THR A 529 -8.54 0.50 -19.71
CA THR A 529 -9.26 -0.13 -20.83
C THR A 529 -8.77 -1.54 -21.16
N VAL A 530 -7.88 -2.10 -20.33
CA VAL A 530 -7.30 -3.43 -20.53
C VAL A 530 -8.19 -4.48 -19.86
N ASP A 531 -8.41 -5.61 -20.54
CA ASP A 531 -9.32 -6.66 -20.07
C ASP A 531 -9.03 -7.06 -18.59
N PRO A 532 -10.06 -7.14 -17.72
CA PRO A 532 -9.89 -7.49 -16.32
C PRO A 532 -9.16 -8.83 -16.07
N GLY A 533 -9.20 -9.77 -17.01
CA GLY A 533 -8.51 -11.07 -16.95
C GLY A 533 -7.00 -10.99 -17.14
N LEU A 534 -6.48 -9.88 -17.64
CA LEU A 534 -5.05 -9.58 -17.67
C LEU A 534 -4.56 -8.94 -16.36
N LEU A 535 -5.47 -8.42 -15.53
CA LEU A 535 -5.19 -7.72 -14.28
C LEU A 535 -5.41 -8.60 -13.04
N ALA A 536 -6.43 -9.46 -13.06
CA ALA A 536 -6.80 -10.33 -11.95
C ALA A 536 -7.33 -11.70 -12.41
N ALA A 537 -6.95 -12.74 -11.67
CA ALA A 537 -7.50 -14.08 -11.80
C ALA A 537 -9.02 -14.13 -11.54
N ASP A 538 -9.72 -15.07 -12.18
CA ASP A 538 -11.08 -15.46 -11.80
C ASP A 538 -11.09 -16.22 -10.45
N ALA A 539 -12.27 -16.57 -9.94
CA ALA A 539 -12.41 -17.34 -8.70
C ALA A 539 -11.74 -18.74 -8.75
N ARG A 540 -11.49 -19.29 -9.94
CA ARG A 540 -10.75 -20.55 -10.12
C ARG A 540 -9.24 -20.35 -10.18
N GLY A 541 -8.77 -19.10 -10.18
CA GLY A 541 -7.36 -18.75 -10.26
C GLY A 541 -6.86 -18.54 -11.68
N ARG A 542 -7.73 -18.16 -12.63
CA ARG A 542 -7.42 -18.15 -14.06
C ARG A 542 -7.38 -16.77 -14.72
N TRP A 543 -6.40 -16.62 -15.61
CA TRP A 543 -5.95 -15.39 -16.26
C TRP A 543 -6.13 -15.46 -17.78
N GLY A 544 -6.03 -14.31 -18.44
CA GLY A 544 -6.27 -14.16 -19.88
C GLY A 544 -7.72 -13.76 -20.16
N ILE A 545 -7.95 -13.26 -21.38
CA ILE A 545 -9.27 -12.87 -21.88
C ILE A 545 -10.21 -14.10 -21.79
N GLU A 546 -9.77 -15.23 -22.34
CA GLU A 546 -10.48 -16.51 -22.32
C GLU A 546 -10.30 -17.35 -21.03
N ARG A 547 -9.66 -16.80 -19.99
CA ARG A 547 -9.45 -17.46 -18.67
C ARG A 547 -8.77 -18.84 -18.76
N GLU A 548 -7.79 -18.95 -19.65
CA GLU A 548 -7.14 -20.22 -20.01
C GLU A 548 -5.88 -20.57 -19.18
N PHE A 549 -5.18 -19.58 -18.63
CA PHE A 549 -3.93 -19.78 -17.88
C PHE A 549 -4.16 -19.74 -16.36
N GLY A 550 -3.31 -20.40 -15.57
CA GLY A 550 -3.40 -20.45 -14.10
C GLY A 550 -4.12 -21.70 -13.61
N GLY A 551 -5.06 -21.55 -12.67
CA GLY A 551 -5.82 -22.67 -12.09
C GLY A 551 -5.11 -23.37 -10.93
N ARG A 552 -5.54 -24.60 -10.64
CA ARG A 552 -5.13 -25.40 -9.47
C ARG A 552 -4.97 -26.86 -9.86
N TYR A 553 -3.92 -27.17 -10.61
CA TYR A 553 -3.64 -28.52 -11.13
C TYR A 553 -2.75 -29.31 -10.16
N VAL A 554 -3.22 -29.48 -8.93
CA VAL A 554 -2.52 -30.21 -7.86
C VAL A 554 -3.26 -31.50 -7.50
N PRO A 555 -2.58 -32.49 -6.86
CA PRO A 555 -3.27 -33.63 -6.25
C PRO A 555 -4.32 -33.18 -5.23
N GLU A 556 -5.42 -33.93 -5.13
CA GLU A 556 -6.51 -33.66 -4.18
C GLU A 556 -6.03 -33.50 -2.73
N THR A 557 -4.98 -34.24 -2.33
CA THR A 557 -4.34 -34.14 -1.01
C THR A 557 -3.77 -32.76 -0.68
N LEU A 558 -3.51 -31.90 -1.68
CA LEU A 558 -3.09 -30.51 -1.48
C LEU A 558 -4.24 -29.50 -1.56
N MET A 559 -5.42 -29.87 -2.03
CA MET A 559 -6.51 -28.91 -2.25
C MET A 559 -6.95 -28.22 -0.95
N ALA A 560 -6.99 -28.94 0.18
CA ALA A 560 -7.24 -28.35 1.48
C ALA A 560 -6.18 -27.29 1.89
N ALA A 561 -4.91 -27.52 1.55
CA ALA A 561 -3.82 -26.58 1.81
C ALA A 561 -3.97 -25.30 0.96
N VAL A 562 -4.25 -25.49 -0.32
CA VAL A 562 -4.42 -24.43 -1.31
C VAL A 562 -5.63 -23.57 -0.99
N LEU A 563 -6.75 -24.18 -0.59
CA LEU A 563 -7.96 -23.48 -0.13
C LEU A 563 -7.74 -22.73 1.19
N GLN A 564 -7.00 -23.31 2.15
CA GLN A 564 -6.61 -22.60 3.37
C GLN A 564 -5.75 -21.36 3.06
N LEU A 565 -4.77 -21.51 2.17
CA LEU A 565 -3.90 -20.43 1.74
C LEU A 565 -4.68 -19.33 0.99
N GLU A 566 -5.62 -19.73 0.13
CA GLU A 566 -6.51 -18.78 -0.58
C GLU A 566 -7.38 -18.00 0.39
N ALA A 567 -8.10 -18.67 1.31
CA ALA A 567 -9.00 -18.00 2.24
C ALA A 567 -8.25 -17.03 3.16
N ALA A 568 -7.10 -17.46 3.69
CA ALA A 568 -6.24 -16.60 4.50
C ALA A 568 -5.68 -15.42 3.70
N TYR A 569 -5.22 -15.65 2.48
CA TYR A 569 -4.72 -14.57 1.64
C TYR A 569 -5.82 -13.60 1.23
N ALA A 570 -7.02 -14.08 0.86
CA ALA A 570 -8.15 -13.23 0.50
C ALA A 570 -8.52 -12.25 1.64
N ALA A 571 -8.51 -12.73 2.89
CA ALA A 571 -8.71 -11.88 4.06
C ALA A 571 -7.56 -10.86 4.26
N LEU A 572 -6.30 -11.30 4.16
CA LEU A 572 -5.12 -10.44 4.39
C LEU A 572 -4.83 -9.45 3.26
N ARG A 573 -5.21 -9.79 2.02
CA ARG A 573 -5.01 -8.99 0.80
C ARG A 573 -5.61 -7.60 0.91
N HIS A 574 -6.68 -7.47 1.68
CA HIS A 574 -7.39 -6.21 1.95
C HIS A 574 -7.25 -5.73 3.41
N ASP A 575 -6.52 -6.45 4.27
CA ASP A 575 -6.19 -6.04 5.64
C ASP A 575 -5.05 -4.99 5.64
N PRO A 576 -5.33 -3.71 5.97
CA PRO A 576 -4.30 -2.68 5.97
C PRO A 576 -3.22 -2.93 7.03
N ARG A 577 -3.48 -3.72 8.08
CA ARG A 577 -2.48 -4.05 9.12
C ARG A 577 -1.36 -4.90 8.54
N PHE A 578 -1.68 -5.89 7.71
CA PHE A 578 -0.69 -6.75 7.04
C PHE A 578 0.23 -5.92 6.13
N TRP A 579 -0.34 -5.05 5.30
CA TRP A 579 0.44 -4.18 4.41
C TRP A 579 1.23 -3.12 5.17
N ALA A 580 0.73 -2.63 6.31
CA ALA A 580 1.46 -1.71 7.17
C ALA A 580 2.69 -2.36 7.84
N GLU A 581 2.53 -3.60 8.34
CA GLU A 581 3.61 -4.42 8.92
C GLU A 581 4.66 -4.77 7.83
N LEU A 582 4.23 -5.25 6.67
CA LEU A 582 5.11 -5.56 5.55
C LEU A 582 5.88 -4.34 5.04
N ARG A 583 5.20 -3.18 4.87
CA ARG A 583 5.86 -1.94 4.43
C ARG A 583 6.94 -1.48 5.39
N GLU A 584 6.75 -1.66 6.71
CA GLU A 584 7.78 -1.35 7.70
C GLU A 584 9.03 -2.21 7.49
N LEU A 585 8.88 -3.53 7.33
CA LEU A 585 9.99 -4.43 7.05
C LEU A 585 10.66 -4.11 5.70
N LEU A 586 9.87 -3.77 4.68
CA LEU A 586 10.41 -3.38 3.38
C LEU A 586 11.25 -2.10 3.47
N ALA A 587 10.80 -1.10 4.22
CA ALA A 587 11.55 0.15 4.38
C ALA A 587 12.80 -0.04 5.28
N THR A 588 12.60 -0.55 6.50
CA THR A 588 13.64 -0.56 7.55
C THR A 588 14.62 -1.72 7.46
N PHE A 589 14.23 -2.85 6.87
CA PHE A 589 15.04 -4.07 6.80
C PHE A 589 15.42 -4.44 5.35
N ALA A 590 14.50 -4.32 4.39
CA ALA A 590 14.82 -4.60 2.98
C ALA A 590 15.47 -3.44 2.24
N GLY A 591 15.43 -2.21 2.78
CA GLY A 591 16.05 -1.01 2.20
C GLY A 591 15.24 -0.35 1.08
N ARG A 592 13.90 -0.42 1.13
CA ARG A 592 13.01 0.21 0.13
C ARG A 592 12.69 1.68 0.46
N PRO A 593 12.39 2.54 -0.54
CA PRO A 593 12.36 2.25 -1.98
C PRO A 593 13.77 2.05 -2.55
N THR A 594 13.91 1.11 -3.49
CA THR A 594 15.15 0.98 -4.26
C THR A 594 15.28 2.16 -5.22
N PRO A 595 16.48 2.70 -5.47
CA PRO A 595 16.64 3.84 -6.36
C PRO A 595 16.35 3.47 -7.82
N ILE A 596 16.03 4.48 -8.62
CA ILE A 596 16.17 4.43 -10.07
C ILE A 596 17.52 5.08 -10.44
N TYR A 597 18.13 4.66 -11.54
CA TYR A 597 19.44 5.16 -11.96
C TYR A 597 19.49 5.37 -13.48
N ARG A 598 19.80 6.58 -13.92
CA ARG A 598 19.96 6.91 -15.35
C ARG A 598 21.35 6.50 -15.84
N ALA A 599 21.40 5.48 -16.69
CA ALA A 599 22.62 4.82 -17.16
C ALA A 599 23.06 5.36 -18.54
N ASP A 600 23.54 6.60 -18.58
CA ASP A 600 23.81 7.33 -19.83
C ASP A 600 24.90 6.68 -20.71
N ARG A 601 25.92 6.04 -20.11
CA ARG A 601 27.02 5.40 -20.88
C ARG A 601 26.55 4.08 -21.50
N LEU A 602 25.80 3.27 -20.75
CA LEU A 602 25.13 2.07 -21.26
C LEU A 602 24.10 2.41 -22.33
N ALA A 603 23.33 3.50 -22.15
CA ALA A 603 22.38 3.98 -23.14
C ALA A 603 23.06 4.30 -24.48
N ALA A 604 24.21 4.99 -24.47
CA ALA A 604 24.99 5.25 -25.68
C ALA A 604 25.43 3.95 -26.37
N ALA A 605 26.04 3.02 -25.64
CA ALA A 605 26.52 1.75 -26.19
C ALA A 605 25.38 0.83 -26.72
N VAL A 606 24.23 0.83 -26.05
CA VAL A 606 23.01 0.13 -26.51
C VAL A 606 22.51 0.74 -27.82
N LEU A 607 22.52 2.07 -27.93
CA LEU A 607 22.02 2.79 -29.10
C LEU A 607 22.96 2.65 -30.31
N GLU A 608 24.27 2.60 -30.08
CA GLU A 608 25.27 2.24 -31.10
C GLU A 608 25.02 0.83 -31.65
N ARG A 609 24.88 -0.18 -30.77
CA ARG A 609 24.54 -1.55 -31.18
C ARG A 609 23.21 -1.66 -31.93
N ALA A 610 22.19 -0.89 -31.53
CA ALA A 610 20.91 -0.87 -32.24
C ALA A 610 21.07 -0.34 -33.69
N ARG A 611 21.91 0.67 -33.89
CA ARG A 611 22.24 1.24 -35.21
C ARG A 611 23.05 0.24 -36.07
N GLU A 612 24.02 -0.44 -35.48
CA GLU A 612 24.81 -1.49 -36.17
C GLU A 612 23.94 -2.67 -36.65
N GLN A 613 22.92 -3.05 -35.88
CA GLN A 613 22.01 -4.14 -36.20
C GLN A 613 20.91 -3.75 -37.20
N THR A 614 20.68 -2.46 -37.40
CA THR A 614 19.61 -1.95 -38.27
C THR A 614 20.03 -1.98 -39.74
N THR A 615 19.31 -2.75 -40.54
CA THR A 615 19.44 -2.75 -42.00
C THR A 615 18.18 -2.18 -42.65
N GLY A 616 18.33 -1.42 -43.74
CA GLY A 616 17.19 -1.02 -44.59
C GLY A 616 16.34 0.17 -44.14
N GLY A 617 16.78 0.96 -43.15
CA GLY A 617 16.15 2.26 -42.83
C GLY A 617 15.06 2.26 -41.76
N ALA A 618 15.03 1.25 -40.86
CA ALA A 618 14.20 1.31 -39.66
C ALA A 618 14.66 2.47 -38.73
N LEU A 619 13.70 3.11 -38.07
CA LEU A 619 13.94 4.29 -37.22
C LEU A 619 14.32 3.88 -35.79
N VAL A 620 15.62 3.66 -35.57
CA VAL A 620 16.21 3.64 -34.23
C VAL A 620 16.07 5.04 -33.59
N PRO A 621 15.79 5.17 -32.29
CA PRO A 621 15.74 6.47 -31.61
C PRO A 621 17.01 7.32 -31.80
N GLU A 622 16.82 8.64 -31.82
CA GLU A 622 17.93 9.59 -31.82
C GLU A 622 18.61 9.62 -30.44
N ARG A 623 17.80 9.55 -29.38
CA ARG A 623 18.20 9.65 -27.97
C ARG A 623 17.51 8.57 -27.13
N LEU A 624 18.27 7.97 -26.22
CA LEU A 624 17.80 6.98 -25.26
C LEU A 624 18.06 7.47 -23.83
N ARG A 625 16.99 7.61 -23.03
CA ARG A 625 17.06 7.77 -21.56
C ARG A 625 16.84 6.39 -20.94
N LEU A 626 17.92 5.69 -20.59
CA LEU A 626 17.85 4.36 -19.96
C LEU A 626 17.86 4.49 -18.44
N HIS A 627 16.81 4.01 -17.78
CA HIS A 627 16.65 4.02 -16.33
C HIS A 627 16.63 2.59 -15.77
N LEU A 628 17.51 2.30 -14.81
CA LEU A 628 17.64 1.00 -14.15
C LEU A 628 16.93 1.03 -12.79
N LYS A 629 15.93 0.16 -12.57
CA LYS A 629 15.27 0.01 -11.26
C LYS A 629 16.06 -0.97 -10.38
N ARG A 630 16.80 -0.45 -9.41
CA ARG A 630 17.93 -1.10 -8.70
C ARG A 630 17.54 -2.11 -7.62
N GLU A 631 16.88 -3.21 -7.99
CA GLU A 631 16.56 -4.31 -7.06
C GLU A 631 17.79 -5.11 -6.59
N ASP A 632 18.95 -4.89 -7.21
CA ASP A 632 20.26 -5.37 -6.76
C ASP A 632 20.71 -4.79 -5.41
N LEU A 633 20.23 -3.59 -5.07
CA LEU A 633 20.52 -2.90 -3.82
C LEU A 633 19.57 -3.28 -2.68
N ALA A 634 18.49 -4.01 -2.96
CA ALA A 634 17.61 -4.55 -1.92
C ALA A 634 18.38 -5.53 -1.02
N HIS A 635 18.01 -5.61 0.26
CA HIS A 635 18.64 -6.57 1.18
C HIS A 635 18.60 -7.99 0.61
N THR A 636 19.60 -8.80 0.95
CA THR A 636 19.98 -10.08 0.32
C THR A 636 20.59 -10.00 -1.10
N GLY A 637 20.20 -9.01 -1.91
CA GLY A 637 20.82 -8.68 -3.22
C GLY A 637 19.95 -8.86 -4.46
N ALA A 638 18.64 -9.06 -4.28
CA ALA A 638 17.68 -9.22 -5.37
C ALA A 638 16.24 -8.92 -4.92
N HIS A 639 15.35 -8.73 -5.88
CA HIS A 639 13.89 -8.58 -5.70
C HIS A 639 13.21 -9.69 -4.86
N LYS A 640 13.85 -10.86 -4.67
CA LYS A 640 13.27 -12.00 -3.94
C LYS A 640 12.91 -11.69 -2.49
N ILE A 641 13.60 -10.75 -1.84
CA ILE A 641 13.31 -10.36 -0.44
C ILE A 641 11.89 -9.79 -0.25
N ASN A 642 11.33 -9.12 -1.27
CA ASN A 642 9.97 -8.58 -1.25
C ASN A 642 8.94 -9.71 -1.03
N ASN A 643 9.11 -10.82 -1.76
CA ASN A 643 8.25 -12.00 -1.68
C ASN A 643 8.46 -12.78 -0.38
N ALA A 644 9.72 -13.00 0.00
CA ALA A 644 10.08 -13.78 1.18
C ALA A 644 9.52 -13.16 2.48
N LEU A 645 9.67 -11.85 2.67
CA LEU A 645 9.11 -11.14 3.83
C LEU A 645 7.58 -11.24 3.87
N GLY A 646 6.91 -11.06 2.73
CA GLY A 646 5.46 -11.13 2.64
C GLY A 646 4.89 -12.51 2.96
N GLN A 647 5.48 -13.59 2.40
CA GLN A 647 5.04 -14.96 2.67
C GLN A 647 5.46 -15.45 4.07
N ALA A 648 6.58 -14.98 4.62
CA ALA A 648 6.96 -15.29 6.00
C ALA A 648 6.03 -14.59 7.03
N LEU A 649 5.58 -13.36 6.75
CA LEU A 649 4.50 -12.73 7.53
C LEU A 649 3.17 -13.49 7.39
N LEU A 650 2.82 -13.91 6.18
CA LEU A 650 1.63 -14.74 5.91
C LEU A 650 1.67 -16.08 6.69
N THR A 651 2.85 -16.69 6.83
CA THR A 651 3.07 -17.91 7.63
C THR A 651 2.56 -17.75 9.07
N ARG A 652 2.90 -16.64 9.73
CA ARG A 652 2.43 -16.33 11.09
C ARG A 652 0.92 -16.17 11.15
N ARG A 653 0.30 -15.52 10.16
CA ARG A 653 -1.16 -15.33 10.07
C ARG A 653 -1.92 -16.62 9.74
N LEU A 654 -1.30 -17.58 9.05
CA LEU A 654 -1.81 -18.93 8.82
C LEU A 654 -1.71 -19.85 10.06
N GLY A 655 -1.09 -19.39 11.15
CA GLY A 655 -0.81 -20.21 12.33
C GLY A 655 0.22 -21.33 12.09
N LYS A 656 1.02 -21.23 11.02
CA LYS A 656 2.03 -22.24 10.66
C LYS A 656 3.32 -21.99 11.43
N THR A 657 4.00 -23.06 11.80
CA THR A 657 5.19 -23.05 12.68
C THR A 657 6.48 -23.43 11.95
N ARG A 658 6.41 -23.69 10.64
CA ARG A 658 7.55 -24.06 9.80
C ARG A 658 7.39 -23.50 8.39
N VAL A 659 8.50 -23.11 7.78
CA VAL A 659 8.61 -22.71 6.38
C VAL A 659 9.45 -23.73 5.61
N ILE A 660 9.05 -23.99 4.36
CA ILE A 660 9.91 -24.64 3.36
C ILE A 660 9.98 -23.80 2.09
N ALA A 661 11.06 -23.93 1.32
CA ALA A 661 11.23 -23.33 0.00
C ALA A 661 12.12 -24.18 -0.91
N GLU A 662 12.05 -23.95 -2.21
CA GLU A 662 12.98 -24.41 -3.23
C GLU A 662 14.11 -23.39 -3.47
N THR A 663 15.23 -23.78 -4.07
CA THR A 663 16.12 -22.83 -4.75
C THR A 663 17.01 -23.50 -5.80
N GLY A 664 17.34 -22.76 -6.87
CA GLY A 664 18.37 -23.10 -7.86
C GLY A 664 19.60 -22.24 -7.61
N ALA A 665 19.64 -21.02 -8.19
CA ALA A 665 20.68 -20.00 -7.97
C ALA A 665 20.91 -19.52 -6.50
N GLY A 666 20.27 -20.12 -5.49
CA GLY A 666 20.42 -19.80 -4.07
C GLY A 666 19.69 -18.54 -3.58
N GLN A 667 19.35 -17.59 -4.46
CA GLN A 667 18.80 -16.29 -4.06
C GLN A 667 17.44 -16.35 -3.36
N HIS A 668 16.52 -17.22 -3.81
CA HIS A 668 15.23 -17.40 -3.13
C HIS A 668 15.39 -18.10 -1.77
N GLY A 669 16.28 -19.10 -1.69
CA GLY A 669 16.61 -19.78 -0.45
C GLY A 669 17.22 -18.83 0.59
N VAL A 670 18.18 -17.99 0.18
CA VAL A 670 18.77 -16.95 1.03
C VAL A 670 17.71 -15.95 1.49
N ALA A 671 16.87 -15.44 0.58
CA ALA A 671 15.79 -14.50 0.94
C ALA A 671 14.81 -15.11 1.96
N THR A 672 14.43 -16.38 1.76
CA THR A 672 13.52 -17.10 2.66
C THR A 672 14.17 -17.38 4.01
N ALA A 673 15.42 -17.85 4.04
CA ALA A 673 16.20 -18.02 5.27
C ALA A 673 16.32 -16.71 6.06
N THR A 674 16.62 -15.59 5.38
CA THR A 674 16.68 -14.26 6.00
C THR A 674 15.33 -13.84 6.62
N ALA A 675 14.22 -13.99 5.88
CA ALA A 675 12.89 -13.62 6.38
C ALA A 675 12.43 -14.52 7.54
N CYS A 676 12.80 -15.81 7.51
CA CYS A 676 12.48 -16.76 8.58
C CYS A 676 13.30 -16.49 9.85
N ALA A 677 14.60 -16.21 9.72
CA ALA A 677 15.46 -15.83 10.84
C ALA A 677 14.95 -14.56 11.54
N LEU A 678 14.55 -13.54 10.77
CA LEU A 678 13.97 -12.29 11.28
C LEU A 678 12.66 -12.52 12.07
N LEU A 679 11.83 -13.46 11.64
CA LEU A 679 10.50 -13.72 12.20
C LEU A 679 10.46 -14.91 13.19
N GLY A 680 11.61 -15.52 13.50
CA GLY A 680 11.70 -16.66 14.43
C GLY A 680 11.06 -17.95 13.90
N LEU A 681 11.08 -18.17 12.58
CA LEU A 681 10.48 -19.34 11.93
C LEU A 681 11.57 -20.38 11.55
N PRO A 682 11.40 -21.66 11.90
CA PRO A 682 12.18 -22.77 11.33
C PRO A 682 12.05 -22.81 9.80
N CYS A 683 13.18 -22.91 9.09
CA CYS A 683 13.24 -22.88 7.63
C CYS A 683 14.02 -24.08 7.08
N VAL A 684 13.47 -24.73 6.06
CA VAL A 684 14.16 -25.78 5.28
C VAL A 684 14.13 -25.41 3.81
N VAL A 685 15.31 -25.37 3.17
CA VAL A 685 15.45 -25.07 1.74
C VAL A 685 15.90 -26.31 0.99
N TYR A 686 15.10 -26.73 0.01
CA TYR A 686 15.45 -27.79 -0.95
C TYR A 686 16.25 -27.20 -2.10
N MET A 687 17.37 -27.84 -2.46
CA MET A 687 18.28 -27.36 -3.50
C MET A 687 18.90 -28.54 -4.24
N GLY A 688 18.99 -28.44 -5.56
CA GLY A 688 19.59 -29.47 -6.40
C GLY A 688 21.07 -29.70 -6.05
N ALA A 689 21.55 -30.95 -6.15
CA ALA A 689 22.95 -31.26 -5.85
C ALA A 689 23.94 -30.51 -6.77
N GLU A 690 23.63 -30.37 -8.06
CA GLU A 690 24.46 -29.55 -8.97
C GLU A 690 24.43 -28.07 -8.60
N ASP A 691 23.25 -27.55 -8.24
CA ASP A 691 23.09 -26.17 -7.80
C ASP A 691 23.88 -25.90 -6.50
N ILE A 692 23.91 -26.84 -5.55
CA ILE A 692 24.68 -26.73 -4.30
C ILE A 692 26.17 -26.55 -4.58
N GLU A 693 26.74 -27.32 -5.51
CA GLU A 693 28.15 -27.20 -5.90
C GLU A 693 28.41 -25.86 -6.61
N ARG A 694 27.56 -25.50 -7.58
CA ARG A 694 27.67 -24.27 -8.37
C ARG A 694 27.49 -22.99 -7.53
N GLN A 695 26.72 -23.05 -6.44
CA GLN A 695 26.29 -21.91 -5.62
C GLN A 695 26.65 -22.04 -4.13
N ALA A 696 27.74 -22.76 -3.81
CA ALA A 696 28.22 -22.97 -2.45
C ALA A 696 28.25 -21.72 -1.53
N PRO A 697 28.59 -20.49 -1.99
CA PRO A 697 28.49 -19.29 -1.15
C PRO A 697 27.07 -18.98 -0.67
N ASN A 698 26.04 -19.25 -1.47
CA ASN A 698 24.64 -19.05 -1.06
C ASN A 698 24.15 -20.18 -0.14
N VAL A 699 24.65 -21.40 -0.29
CA VAL A 699 24.41 -22.51 0.67
C VAL A 699 24.93 -22.14 2.06
N LEU A 700 26.18 -21.66 2.15
CA LEU A 700 26.77 -21.21 3.41
C LEU A 700 25.99 -20.05 4.03
N ARG A 701 25.50 -19.09 3.22
CA ARG A 701 24.64 -17.99 3.70
C ARG A 701 23.33 -18.50 4.30
N MET A 702 22.67 -19.49 3.68
CA MET A 702 21.43 -20.07 4.23
C MET A 702 21.67 -20.77 5.57
N GLN A 703 22.75 -21.56 5.67
CA GLN A 703 23.14 -22.25 6.91
C GLN A 703 23.50 -21.27 8.03
N ALA A 704 24.24 -20.20 7.72
CA ALA A 704 24.57 -19.13 8.67
C ALA A 704 23.35 -18.34 9.17
N LEU A 705 22.26 -18.32 8.40
CA LEU A 705 20.96 -17.78 8.79
C LEU A 705 20.08 -18.78 9.56
N GLY A 706 20.60 -19.99 9.85
CA GLY A 706 19.89 -21.02 10.61
C GLY A 706 18.91 -21.87 9.80
N ALA A 707 18.93 -21.80 8.47
CA ALA A 707 18.12 -22.68 7.62
C ALA A 707 18.80 -24.03 7.36
N GLU A 708 18.01 -25.10 7.39
CA GLU A 708 18.45 -26.43 6.94
C GLU A 708 18.46 -26.46 5.40
N VAL A 709 19.60 -26.81 4.78
CA VAL A 709 19.67 -26.98 3.31
C VAL A 709 19.67 -28.47 2.98
N ARG A 710 18.63 -28.93 2.27
CA ARG A 710 18.46 -30.33 1.84
C ARG A 710 18.85 -30.49 0.39
N SER A 711 19.87 -31.33 0.15
CA SER A 711 20.32 -31.70 -1.19
C SER A 711 19.32 -32.64 -1.86
N VAL A 712 18.98 -32.34 -3.12
CA VAL A 712 18.14 -33.18 -3.97
C VAL A 712 18.99 -33.79 -5.08
N THR A 713 19.12 -35.12 -5.07
CA THR A 713 19.93 -35.92 -6.00
C THR A 713 19.11 -36.67 -7.04
N SER A 714 17.78 -36.55 -7.00
CA SER A 714 16.86 -37.16 -7.96
C SER A 714 16.74 -36.35 -9.25
N GLY A 715 16.45 -37.02 -10.36
CA GLY A 715 16.24 -36.35 -11.65
C GLY A 715 17.55 -35.85 -12.25
N SER A 716 17.59 -34.58 -12.62
CA SER A 716 18.82 -33.89 -13.04
C SER A 716 19.43 -33.04 -11.91
N ALA A 717 18.91 -33.16 -10.69
CA ALA A 717 19.46 -32.53 -9.49
C ALA A 717 19.61 -31.00 -9.60
N VAL A 718 18.60 -30.34 -10.20
CA VAL A 718 18.47 -28.89 -10.38
C VAL A 718 17.13 -28.36 -9.82
N LEU A 719 16.86 -27.06 -9.96
CA LEU A 719 15.64 -26.36 -9.48
C LEU A 719 14.31 -27.13 -9.65
N LYS A 720 14.04 -27.77 -10.79
CA LYS A 720 12.76 -28.51 -10.99
C LYS A 720 12.60 -29.67 -10.00
N ASP A 721 13.69 -30.34 -9.65
CA ASP A 721 13.67 -31.49 -8.75
C ASP A 721 13.57 -31.00 -7.29
N ALA A 722 14.18 -29.85 -6.97
CA ALA A 722 13.98 -29.17 -5.69
C ALA A 722 12.52 -28.71 -5.46
N ILE A 723 11.82 -28.23 -6.51
CA ILE A 723 10.39 -27.92 -6.47
C ILE A 723 9.56 -29.18 -6.16
N ASN A 724 9.88 -30.30 -6.80
CA ASN A 724 9.17 -31.57 -6.57
C ASN A 724 9.32 -32.07 -5.12
N GLU A 725 10.52 -32.06 -4.56
CA GLU A 725 10.74 -32.49 -3.18
C GLU A 725 10.14 -31.51 -2.14
N ALA A 726 10.19 -30.20 -2.40
CA ALA A 726 9.48 -29.21 -1.58
C ALA A 726 7.96 -29.46 -1.58
N MET A 727 7.37 -29.81 -2.73
CA MET A 727 5.95 -30.19 -2.80
C MET A 727 5.65 -31.50 -2.04
N ARG A 728 6.51 -32.52 -2.10
CA ARG A 728 6.35 -33.77 -1.31
C ARG A 728 6.40 -33.52 0.20
N ASP A 729 7.33 -32.69 0.66
CA ASP A 729 7.37 -32.23 2.06
C ASP A 729 6.07 -31.53 2.44
N TRP A 730 5.58 -30.61 1.59
CA TRP A 730 4.34 -29.88 1.86
C TRP A 730 3.12 -30.79 1.98
N VAL A 731 2.97 -31.80 1.10
CA VAL A 731 1.91 -32.83 1.20
C VAL A 731 1.95 -33.51 2.57
N THR A 732 3.15 -33.85 3.03
CA THR A 732 3.36 -34.60 4.27
C THR A 732 3.14 -33.75 5.52
N ASN A 733 3.56 -32.48 5.50
CA ASN A 733 3.61 -31.59 6.66
C ASN A 733 2.61 -30.42 6.61
N VAL A 734 1.57 -30.56 5.78
CA VAL A 734 0.59 -29.51 5.42
C VAL A 734 -0.03 -28.78 6.63
N GLN A 735 -0.22 -29.46 7.75
CA GLN A 735 -0.85 -28.90 8.94
C GLN A 735 0.00 -27.80 9.59
N THR A 736 1.32 -28.01 9.66
CA THR A 736 2.28 -27.14 10.38
C THR A 736 3.14 -26.27 9.47
N THR A 737 3.26 -26.65 8.18
CA THR A 737 4.21 -26.03 7.24
C THR A 737 3.53 -25.14 6.20
N HIS A 738 4.10 -23.96 5.95
CA HIS A 738 3.81 -23.16 4.74
C HIS A 738 4.97 -23.33 3.74
N TYR A 739 4.63 -23.72 2.50
CA TYR A 739 5.56 -23.64 1.38
C TYR A 739 5.64 -22.20 0.84
N VAL A 740 6.82 -21.58 0.93
CA VAL A 740 7.11 -20.22 0.44
C VAL A 740 7.68 -20.32 -0.96
N LEU A 741 6.79 -20.25 -1.95
CA LEU A 741 7.13 -20.46 -3.37
C LEU A 741 7.84 -19.22 -3.96
N GLY A 742 8.89 -19.45 -4.75
CA GLY A 742 9.87 -18.42 -5.12
C GLY A 742 9.59 -17.55 -6.33
N SER A 743 8.53 -17.80 -7.09
CA SER A 743 8.20 -17.01 -8.29
C SER A 743 6.71 -16.89 -8.56
N ALA A 744 6.29 -16.06 -9.54
CA ALA A 744 4.89 -15.87 -9.91
C ALA A 744 4.29 -17.06 -10.73
N MET A 745 4.59 -18.28 -10.29
CA MET A 745 4.15 -19.57 -10.83
C MET A 745 3.37 -20.34 -9.75
N GLY A 746 3.14 -21.64 -9.96
CA GLY A 746 2.45 -22.48 -8.99
C GLY A 746 0.92 -22.41 -9.11
N PRO A 747 0.18 -23.26 -8.37
CA PRO A 747 -1.26 -23.19 -8.34
C PRO A 747 -1.72 -21.88 -7.71
N HIS A 748 -2.87 -21.36 -8.15
CA HIS A 748 -3.55 -20.28 -7.42
C HIS A 748 -3.78 -20.69 -5.96
N PRO A 749 -3.45 -19.84 -4.96
CA PRO A 749 -3.25 -18.39 -5.07
C PRO A 749 -1.80 -17.90 -5.30
N TYR A 750 -0.79 -18.77 -5.43
CA TYR A 750 0.63 -18.35 -5.47
C TYR A 750 0.96 -17.28 -6.52
N PRO A 751 0.53 -17.37 -7.80
CA PRO A 751 0.79 -16.32 -8.78
C PRO A 751 0.25 -14.95 -8.34
N THR A 752 -0.95 -14.92 -7.74
CA THR A 752 -1.58 -13.70 -7.22
C THR A 752 -0.81 -13.15 -6.01
N ILE A 753 -0.42 -14.00 -5.05
CA ILE A 753 0.36 -13.62 -3.86
C ILE A 753 1.69 -12.99 -4.28
N VAL A 754 2.48 -13.72 -5.08
CA VAL A 754 3.84 -13.28 -5.45
C VAL A 754 3.78 -12.00 -6.28
N ARG A 755 2.80 -11.87 -7.18
CA ARG A 755 2.58 -10.64 -7.96
C ARG A 755 2.19 -9.47 -7.06
N ASP A 756 1.24 -9.63 -6.14
CA ASP A 756 0.81 -8.55 -5.23
C ASP A 756 1.97 -8.10 -4.31
N LEU A 757 2.84 -9.02 -3.88
CA LEU A 757 4.05 -8.71 -3.08
C LEU A 757 5.17 -8.04 -3.89
N GLN A 758 5.34 -8.39 -5.17
CA GLN A 758 6.37 -7.83 -6.04
C GLN A 758 5.96 -6.54 -6.77
N ARG A 759 4.66 -6.28 -6.93
CA ARG A 759 4.09 -5.11 -7.63
C ARG A 759 4.72 -3.77 -7.23
N ARG A 760 5.17 -3.67 -5.99
CA ARG A 760 5.80 -2.47 -5.41
C ARG A 760 6.99 -1.96 -6.25
N ILE A 761 7.70 -2.84 -6.96
CA ILE A 761 8.80 -2.46 -7.86
C ILE A 761 8.32 -1.50 -8.94
N GLY A 762 7.24 -1.85 -9.65
CA GLY A 762 6.64 -1.01 -10.69
C GLY A 762 5.95 0.24 -10.14
N ASP A 763 5.25 0.13 -9.01
CA ASP A 763 4.60 1.28 -8.37
C ASP A 763 5.63 2.34 -7.93
N GLU A 764 6.77 1.93 -7.35
CA GLU A 764 7.87 2.85 -7.00
C GLU A 764 8.54 3.43 -8.26
N ALA A 765 8.85 2.60 -9.27
CA ALA A 765 9.51 3.06 -10.48
C ALA A 765 8.68 4.10 -11.25
N ALA A 766 7.35 3.92 -11.33
CA ALA A 766 6.47 4.92 -11.94
C ALA A 766 6.48 6.25 -11.18
N ALA A 767 6.46 6.22 -9.84
CA ALA A 767 6.51 7.43 -9.02
C ALA A 767 7.88 8.15 -9.11
N GLN A 768 8.97 7.39 -9.26
CA GLN A 768 10.32 7.93 -9.48
C GLN A 768 10.44 8.58 -10.86
N LEU A 769 9.93 7.96 -11.92
CA LEU A 769 9.90 8.54 -13.27
C LEU A 769 8.96 9.75 -13.40
N GLU A 770 7.78 9.73 -12.76
CA GLU A 770 6.90 10.90 -12.68
C GLU A 770 7.61 12.09 -11.98
N ALA A 771 8.54 11.84 -11.04
CA ALA A 771 9.31 12.87 -10.34
C ALA A 771 10.57 13.36 -11.09
N GLU A 772 11.31 12.47 -11.76
CA GLU A 772 12.57 12.80 -12.44
C GLU A 772 12.39 13.21 -13.90
N GLU A 773 11.45 12.57 -14.61
CA GLU A 773 11.24 12.71 -16.06
C GLU A 773 9.88 13.37 -16.39
N GLY A 774 8.99 13.54 -15.40
CA GLY A 774 7.66 14.12 -15.57
C GLY A 774 6.66 13.25 -16.35
N ARG A 775 7.05 12.02 -16.72
CA ARG A 775 6.26 11.10 -17.55
C ARG A 775 6.53 9.62 -17.24
N LEU A 776 5.61 8.76 -17.65
CA LEU A 776 5.81 7.30 -17.66
C LEU A 776 6.74 6.89 -18.83
N PRO A 777 7.39 5.71 -18.76
CA PRO A 777 8.34 5.28 -19.78
C PRO A 777 7.63 4.85 -21.08
N ASP A 778 8.32 4.92 -22.20
CA ASP A 778 7.83 4.42 -23.49
C ASP A 778 7.92 2.88 -23.55
N LEU A 779 8.91 2.30 -22.85
CA LEU A 779 9.12 0.86 -22.70
C LEU A 779 9.44 0.52 -21.23
N ALA A 780 8.79 -0.52 -20.69
CA ALA A 780 9.23 -1.22 -19.49
C ALA A 780 9.67 -2.66 -19.84
N LEU A 781 10.88 -3.04 -19.46
CA LEU A 781 11.55 -4.29 -19.84
C LEU A 781 12.13 -5.02 -18.62
N ALA A 782 11.96 -6.34 -18.56
CA ALA A 782 12.49 -7.19 -17.50
C ALA A 782 12.91 -8.57 -18.01
N CYS A 783 13.77 -9.29 -17.30
CA CYS A 783 14.09 -10.69 -17.60
C CYS A 783 12.99 -11.62 -17.09
N VAL A 784 12.77 -12.75 -17.75
CA VAL A 784 11.72 -13.70 -17.38
C VAL A 784 12.22 -15.15 -17.35
N GLY A 785 12.13 -15.76 -16.17
CA GLY A 785 12.05 -17.21 -15.99
C GLY A 785 10.66 -17.53 -15.47
N GLY A 786 10.53 -17.91 -14.19
CA GLY A 786 9.23 -17.99 -13.53
C GLY A 786 8.44 -16.67 -13.36
N GLY A 787 8.99 -15.52 -13.79
CA GLY A 787 8.27 -14.25 -13.94
C GLY A 787 8.07 -13.30 -12.75
N SER A 788 8.60 -13.57 -11.54
CA SER A 788 8.34 -12.71 -10.36
C SER A 788 8.83 -11.26 -10.48
N ASN A 789 10.04 -11.05 -11.02
CA ASN A 789 10.58 -9.69 -11.19
C ASN A 789 9.84 -8.95 -12.31
N ALA A 790 9.60 -9.64 -13.44
CA ALA A 790 8.88 -9.10 -14.58
C ALA A 790 7.48 -8.64 -14.18
N ILE A 791 6.65 -9.50 -13.57
CA ILE A 791 5.31 -9.07 -13.17
C ILE A 791 5.35 -8.00 -12.06
N GLY A 792 6.37 -8.01 -11.19
CA GLY A 792 6.57 -6.98 -10.16
C GLY A 792 6.84 -5.58 -10.74
N LEU A 793 7.66 -5.49 -11.79
CA LEU A 793 7.92 -4.25 -12.52
C LEU A 793 6.72 -3.85 -13.40
N LEU A 794 6.22 -4.80 -14.20
CA LEU A 794 5.27 -4.52 -15.28
C LEU A 794 3.83 -4.31 -14.79
N ALA A 795 3.44 -4.86 -13.63
CA ALA A 795 2.05 -4.81 -13.14
C ALA A 795 1.46 -3.39 -13.01
N ARG A 796 2.29 -2.38 -12.70
CA ARG A 796 1.86 -0.97 -12.67
C ARG A 796 1.45 -0.47 -14.06
N PHE A 797 2.07 -0.98 -15.11
CA PHE A 797 1.98 -0.47 -16.48
C PHE A 797 1.07 -1.31 -17.40
N ILE A 798 0.62 -2.51 -16.98
CA ILE A 798 -0.33 -3.34 -17.76
C ILE A 798 -1.51 -2.49 -18.25
N GLY A 799 -2.11 -1.71 -17.35
CA GLY A 799 -3.27 -0.87 -17.66
C GLY A 799 -2.98 0.46 -18.37
N GLU A 800 -1.73 0.80 -18.65
CA GLU A 800 -1.30 2.04 -19.30
C GLU A 800 -1.01 1.74 -20.79
N PRO A 801 -1.93 2.03 -21.74
CA PRO A 801 -1.80 1.60 -23.14
C PRO A 801 -0.65 2.27 -23.89
N ALA A 802 -0.18 3.44 -23.44
CA ALA A 802 0.96 4.14 -24.01
C ALA A 802 2.33 3.52 -23.64
N VAL A 803 2.37 2.61 -22.65
CA VAL A 803 3.62 1.99 -22.17
C VAL A 803 3.78 0.61 -22.81
N ARG A 804 4.79 0.44 -23.66
CA ARG A 804 5.16 -0.87 -24.19
C ARG A 804 5.74 -1.72 -23.06
N LEU A 805 5.40 -3.01 -23.04
CA LEU A 805 5.90 -3.95 -22.03
C LEU A 805 6.64 -5.05 -22.77
N ALA A 806 7.85 -5.38 -22.32
CA ALA A 806 8.65 -6.44 -22.91
C ALA A 806 9.25 -7.36 -21.85
N VAL A 807 9.52 -8.60 -22.24
CA VAL A 807 10.33 -9.54 -21.45
C VAL A 807 11.47 -10.14 -22.28
N ALA A 808 12.58 -10.41 -21.60
CA ALA A 808 13.74 -11.13 -22.13
C ALA A 808 13.80 -12.55 -21.57
N GLU A 809 13.65 -13.55 -22.44
CA GLU A 809 13.85 -14.97 -22.13
C GLU A 809 15.32 -15.40 -22.32
N ALA A 810 15.70 -16.50 -21.66
CA ALA A 810 17.00 -17.13 -21.89
C ALA A 810 16.95 -18.10 -23.09
N ALA A 811 17.65 -17.76 -24.16
CA ALA A 811 17.79 -18.57 -25.35
C ALA A 811 18.86 -19.68 -25.21
N GLY A 812 19.64 -19.71 -24.12
CA GLY A 812 20.69 -20.71 -23.90
C GLY A 812 21.74 -20.69 -25.03
N ASP A 813 21.92 -21.82 -25.71
CA ASP A 813 22.76 -21.94 -26.91
C ASP A 813 22.10 -21.38 -28.19
N GLY A 814 20.82 -21.01 -28.11
CA GLY A 814 19.96 -20.50 -29.18
C GLY A 814 18.68 -21.34 -29.31
N ILE A 815 17.52 -20.71 -29.51
CA ILE A 815 16.21 -21.40 -29.54
C ILE A 815 16.19 -22.54 -30.58
N ALA A 816 16.73 -22.31 -31.77
CA ALA A 816 16.80 -23.31 -32.84
C ALA A 816 17.64 -24.58 -32.50
N THR A 817 18.43 -24.56 -31.42
CA THR A 817 19.20 -25.73 -30.96
C THR A 817 18.38 -26.68 -30.08
N GLY A 818 17.20 -26.24 -29.59
CA GLY A 818 16.44 -26.94 -28.55
C GLY A 818 17.06 -26.87 -27.14
N ARG A 819 18.20 -26.18 -26.96
CA ARG A 819 18.87 -26.00 -25.66
C ARG A 819 18.70 -24.55 -25.19
N HIS A 820 17.53 -24.26 -24.63
CA HIS A 820 17.10 -22.95 -24.17
C HIS A 820 16.16 -23.04 -22.96
N ALA A 821 15.82 -21.91 -22.34
CA ALA A 821 14.76 -21.79 -21.33
C ALA A 821 13.61 -20.86 -21.79
N ALA A 822 13.57 -20.48 -23.06
CA ALA A 822 12.56 -19.60 -23.66
C ALA A 822 11.18 -20.27 -23.83
N ALA A 823 10.40 -20.30 -22.75
CA ALA A 823 9.10 -20.97 -22.66
C ALA A 823 7.96 -20.27 -23.43
N LEU A 824 8.02 -18.94 -23.60
CA LEU A 824 7.04 -18.18 -24.39
C LEU A 824 7.36 -18.28 -25.88
N ALA A 825 8.63 -18.15 -26.26
CA ALA A 825 9.05 -18.12 -27.66
C ALA A 825 9.19 -19.52 -28.29
N GLY A 826 9.58 -20.54 -27.53
CA GLY A 826 9.81 -21.91 -28.00
C GLY A 826 8.94 -22.99 -27.34
N GLY A 827 8.04 -22.62 -26.44
CA GLY A 827 7.16 -23.56 -25.73
C GLY A 827 5.73 -23.64 -26.29
N THR A 828 4.89 -24.44 -25.64
CA THR A 828 3.46 -24.60 -25.96
C THR A 828 2.60 -24.60 -24.69
N PRO A 829 1.27 -24.39 -24.79
CA PRO A 829 0.39 -24.41 -23.62
C PRO A 829 0.28 -25.82 -23.00
N GLY A 830 0.60 -25.94 -21.70
CA GLY A 830 0.52 -27.19 -20.96
C GLY A 830 0.32 -26.95 -19.46
N ILE A 831 0.49 -27.99 -18.63
CA ILE A 831 0.32 -27.92 -17.18
C ILE A 831 1.65 -28.32 -16.51
N LEU A 832 2.19 -27.43 -15.68
CA LEU A 832 3.43 -27.66 -14.92
C LEU A 832 3.32 -27.05 -13.52
N HIS A 833 3.82 -27.77 -12.51
CA HIS A 833 3.88 -27.33 -11.10
C HIS A 833 2.60 -26.68 -10.57
N GLY A 834 1.42 -27.20 -10.93
CA GLY A 834 0.13 -26.76 -10.39
C GLY A 834 -0.62 -25.70 -11.19
N ALA A 835 -0.09 -25.19 -12.30
CA ALA A 835 -0.79 -24.22 -13.16
C ALA A 835 -0.72 -24.61 -14.65
N ARG A 836 -1.74 -24.20 -15.42
CA ARG A 836 -1.68 -24.16 -16.88
C ARG A 836 -0.95 -22.91 -17.33
N SER A 837 0.07 -23.06 -18.17
CA SER A 837 0.92 -21.95 -18.65
C SER A 837 1.58 -22.32 -19.98
N MET A 838 2.47 -21.45 -20.49
CA MET A 838 3.41 -21.83 -21.55
C MET A 838 4.60 -22.57 -20.93
N LEU A 839 5.06 -23.64 -21.59
CA LEU A 839 6.23 -24.41 -21.18
C LEU A 839 6.90 -25.19 -22.34
N LEU A 840 8.16 -25.56 -22.12
CA LEU A 840 8.94 -26.44 -22.98
C LEU A 840 8.50 -27.88 -22.74
N GLN A 841 7.83 -28.48 -23.73
CA GLN A 841 7.38 -29.86 -23.72
C GLN A 841 7.50 -30.46 -25.12
N ASP A 842 7.69 -31.78 -25.19
CA ASP A 842 7.65 -32.51 -26.44
C ASP A 842 6.20 -32.76 -26.91
N ARG A 843 6.06 -33.42 -28.07
CA ARG A 843 4.76 -33.77 -28.66
C ARG A 843 3.90 -34.69 -27.78
N ASP A 844 4.54 -35.44 -26.88
CA ASP A 844 3.94 -36.43 -25.99
C ASP A 844 3.67 -35.82 -24.59
N GLY A 845 3.83 -34.50 -24.46
CA GLY A 845 3.58 -33.71 -23.25
C GLY A 845 4.64 -33.88 -22.16
N GLN A 846 5.80 -34.46 -22.46
CA GLN A 846 6.89 -34.61 -21.51
C GLN A 846 7.68 -33.31 -21.41
N ILE A 847 8.06 -32.92 -20.19
CA ILE A 847 8.81 -31.69 -19.94
C ILE A 847 10.20 -31.78 -20.57
N VAL A 848 10.52 -30.85 -21.46
CA VAL A 848 11.86 -30.70 -22.03
C VAL A 848 12.72 -29.96 -21.00
N GLU A 849 13.95 -30.43 -20.82
CA GLU A 849 14.90 -29.80 -19.91
C GLU A 849 15.29 -28.41 -20.42
N ALA A 850 15.14 -27.40 -19.55
CA ALA A 850 15.62 -26.05 -19.82
C ALA A 850 17.15 -26.02 -19.81
N VAL A 851 17.73 -25.08 -20.56
CA VAL A 851 19.18 -24.82 -20.54
C VAL A 851 19.44 -23.31 -20.56
N SER A 852 20.11 -22.82 -19.53
CA SER A 852 20.82 -21.53 -19.54
C SER A 852 21.95 -21.51 -18.50
N ALA A 853 23.00 -20.75 -18.76
CA ALA A 853 24.02 -20.38 -17.78
C ALA A 853 23.44 -19.56 -16.60
N SER A 854 22.25 -18.95 -16.76
CA SER A 854 21.55 -18.21 -15.71
C SER A 854 20.58 -19.11 -14.95
N ALA A 855 21.01 -19.67 -13.82
CA ALA A 855 20.21 -20.55 -12.96
C ALA A 855 18.94 -19.92 -12.35
N GLY A 856 18.70 -18.61 -12.53
CA GLY A 856 17.43 -17.94 -12.21
C GLY A 856 16.44 -17.83 -13.38
N LEU A 857 16.91 -18.03 -14.62
CA LEU A 857 16.09 -18.13 -15.84
C LEU A 857 15.95 -19.58 -16.32
N ASP A 858 16.80 -20.50 -15.85
CA ASP A 858 16.80 -21.93 -16.17
C ASP A 858 15.59 -22.66 -15.58
N TYR A 859 14.44 -22.46 -16.22
CA TYR A 859 13.16 -23.02 -15.82
C TYR A 859 12.28 -23.26 -17.05
N PRO A 860 11.74 -24.48 -17.29
CA PRO A 860 11.09 -24.81 -18.56
C PRO A 860 9.68 -24.23 -18.73
N GLY A 861 9.22 -23.33 -17.86
CA GLY A 861 7.87 -22.74 -17.95
C GLY A 861 7.86 -21.26 -17.58
N VAL A 862 6.67 -20.66 -17.54
CA VAL A 862 6.51 -19.25 -17.17
C VAL A 862 5.31 -19.05 -16.24
N GLY A 863 5.25 -17.92 -15.53
CA GLY A 863 4.10 -17.57 -14.68
C GLY A 863 2.82 -17.35 -15.49
N PRO A 864 1.64 -17.82 -15.04
CA PRO A 864 0.43 -17.83 -15.87
C PRO A 864 -0.10 -16.43 -16.24
N GLN A 865 0.14 -15.40 -15.42
CA GLN A 865 -0.22 -14.02 -15.80
C GLN A 865 0.69 -13.50 -16.93
N ILE A 866 1.96 -13.89 -16.98
CA ILE A 866 2.87 -13.53 -18.07
C ILE A 866 2.44 -14.23 -19.37
N ALA A 867 2.12 -15.53 -19.31
CA ALA A 867 1.56 -16.26 -20.45
C ALA A 867 0.28 -15.60 -20.98
N ALA A 868 -0.63 -15.20 -20.09
CA ALA A 868 -1.85 -14.48 -20.46
C ALA A 868 -1.58 -13.13 -21.14
N LEU A 869 -0.60 -12.36 -20.66
CA LEU A 869 -0.23 -11.07 -21.26
C LEU A 869 0.42 -11.24 -22.64
N ALA A 870 1.22 -12.29 -22.84
CA ALA A 870 1.82 -12.62 -24.13
C ALA A 870 0.75 -13.09 -25.14
N ALA A 871 -0.13 -14.03 -24.74
CA ALA A 871 -1.21 -14.54 -25.58
C ALA A 871 -2.19 -13.45 -26.02
N ALA A 872 -2.46 -12.46 -25.16
CA ALA A 872 -3.29 -11.30 -25.47
C ALA A 872 -2.56 -10.18 -26.24
N GLY A 873 -1.29 -10.39 -26.65
CA GLY A 873 -0.49 -9.38 -27.37
C GLY A 873 -0.14 -8.12 -26.55
N ARG A 874 -0.36 -8.12 -25.23
CA ARG A 874 -0.06 -7.00 -24.34
C ARG A 874 1.44 -6.92 -23.99
N LEU A 875 2.17 -8.02 -24.19
CA LEU A 875 3.58 -8.19 -23.82
C LEU A 875 4.42 -8.59 -25.05
N GLU A 876 5.44 -7.79 -25.32
CA GLU A 876 6.46 -8.04 -26.35
C GLU A 876 7.50 -9.07 -25.87
N LEU A 877 7.97 -9.92 -26.77
CA LEU A 877 8.90 -11.00 -26.49
C LEU A 877 10.23 -10.77 -27.20
N ALA A 878 11.32 -11.05 -26.49
CA ALA A 878 12.67 -11.14 -27.02
C ALA A 878 13.43 -12.22 -26.23
N ALA A 879 14.53 -12.75 -26.79
CA ALA A 879 15.37 -13.71 -26.08
C ALA A 879 16.86 -13.42 -26.30
N ALA A 880 17.71 -13.71 -25.32
CA ALA A 880 19.16 -13.57 -25.41
C ALA A 880 19.87 -14.90 -25.15
N THR A 881 20.91 -15.20 -25.92
CA THR A 881 21.78 -16.37 -25.66
C THR A 881 22.69 -16.12 -24.46
N ASP A 882 23.26 -17.19 -23.90
CA ASP A 882 24.17 -17.06 -22.76
C ASP A 882 25.42 -16.21 -23.11
N ASP A 883 25.95 -16.33 -24.34
CA ASP A 883 27.06 -15.50 -24.85
C ASP A 883 26.68 -14.01 -24.95
N GLU A 884 25.45 -13.70 -25.39
CA GLU A 884 24.91 -12.32 -25.43
C GLU A 884 24.71 -11.74 -24.02
N ALA A 885 24.20 -12.55 -23.08
CA ALA A 885 23.99 -12.15 -21.70
C ALA A 885 25.31 -11.86 -20.97
N PHE A 886 26.35 -12.70 -21.14
CA PHE A 886 27.67 -12.40 -20.57
C PHE A 886 28.33 -11.17 -21.21
N ALA A 887 28.15 -10.95 -22.52
CA ALA A 887 28.63 -9.74 -23.19
C ALA A 887 27.91 -8.46 -22.68
N ALA A 888 26.61 -8.54 -22.35
CA ALA A 888 25.87 -7.45 -21.70
C ALA A 888 26.29 -7.23 -20.23
N MET A 889 26.61 -8.31 -19.50
CA MET A 889 27.15 -8.24 -18.14
C MET A 889 28.51 -7.54 -18.10
N ALA A 890 29.40 -7.86 -19.04
CA ALA A 890 30.68 -7.16 -19.22
C ALA A 890 30.45 -5.67 -19.53
N LEU A 891 29.65 -5.36 -20.56
CA LEU A 891 29.36 -3.98 -20.97
C LEU A 891 28.84 -3.13 -19.81
N THR A 892 27.84 -3.62 -19.07
CA THR A 892 27.24 -2.90 -17.93
C THR A 892 28.26 -2.62 -16.82
N SER A 893 29.17 -3.57 -16.58
CA SER A 893 30.24 -3.43 -15.59
C SER A 893 31.27 -2.38 -16.02
N GLU A 894 31.57 -2.27 -17.32
CA GLU A 894 32.54 -1.32 -17.88
C GLU A 894 31.98 0.10 -18.05
N THR A 895 30.69 0.23 -18.40
CA THR A 895 30.05 1.53 -18.60
C THR A 895 29.53 2.15 -17.30
N GLU A 896 28.93 1.37 -16.39
CA GLU A 896 28.30 1.90 -15.17
C GLU A 896 29.06 1.58 -13.88
N GLY A 897 30.02 0.65 -13.90
CA GLY A 897 30.64 0.13 -12.67
C GLY A 897 29.68 -0.73 -11.82
N ILE A 898 28.59 -1.23 -12.42
CA ILE A 898 27.58 -2.05 -11.76
C ILE A 898 27.66 -3.46 -12.33
N LEU A 899 27.76 -4.48 -11.47
CA LEU A 899 27.78 -5.89 -11.86
C LEU A 899 26.35 -6.47 -11.85
N PRO A 900 25.65 -6.60 -13.00
CA PRO A 900 24.31 -7.19 -13.04
C PRO A 900 24.37 -8.68 -12.73
N ALA A 901 23.30 -9.20 -12.11
CA ALA A 901 23.04 -10.63 -12.16
C ALA A 901 22.85 -11.08 -13.61
N LEU A 902 23.27 -12.29 -13.96
CA LEU A 902 23.19 -12.79 -15.35
C LEU A 902 21.75 -12.81 -15.87
N GLU A 903 20.77 -13.02 -14.98
CA GLU A 903 19.33 -12.86 -15.24
C GLU A 903 19.03 -11.45 -15.79
N THR A 904 19.49 -10.41 -15.10
CA THR A 904 19.32 -8.99 -15.50
C THR A 904 20.03 -8.70 -16.82
N ALA A 905 21.20 -9.31 -17.05
CA ALA A 905 21.99 -9.09 -18.25
C ALA A 905 21.27 -9.53 -19.54
N HIS A 906 20.36 -10.53 -19.49
CA HIS A 906 19.50 -10.90 -20.62
C HIS A 906 18.59 -9.74 -21.06
N ALA A 907 18.01 -8.99 -20.12
CA ALA A 907 17.20 -7.82 -20.43
C ALA A 907 18.00 -6.69 -21.09
N ILE A 908 19.27 -6.53 -20.71
CA ILE A 908 20.19 -5.54 -21.30
C ILE A 908 20.64 -6.01 -22.71
N ALA A 909 20.84 -7.32 -22.89
CA ALA A 909 21.29 -7.92 -24.15
C ALA A 909 20.26 -7.79 -25.29
N VAL A 910 18.96 -7.93 -25.02
CA VAL A 910 17.90 -7.79 -26.05
C VAL A 910 17.54 -6.35 -26.41
N LEU A 911 17.88 -5.37 -25.55
CA LEU A 911 17.41 -4.00 -25.71
C LEU A 911 17.80 -3.36 -27.07
N PRO A 912 19.02 -3.58 -27.64
CA PRO A 912 19.34 -3.14 -28.99
C PRO A 912 18.38 -3.65 -30.08
N ARG A 913 18.00 -4.94 -30.03
CA ARG A 913 17.08 -5.57 -31.00
C ARG A 913 15.65 -5.02 -30.88
N LEU A 914 15.19 -4.80 -29.64
CA LEU A 914 13.89 -4.17 -29.37
C LEU A 914 13.84 -2.74 -29.93
N LEU A 915 14.88 -1.93 -29.68
CA LEU A 915 14.97 -0.54 -30.16
C LEU A 915 15.13 -0.44 -31.68
N ALA A 916 15.75 -1.43 -32.32
CA ALA A 916 15.84 -1.56 -33.78
C ALA A 916 14.57 -2.12 -34.44
N GLY A 917 13.56 -2.55 -33.68
CA GLY A 917 12.34 -3.16 -34.20
C GLY A 917 12.54 -4.57 -34.80
N ILE A 918 13.66 -5.23 -34.48
CA ILE A 918 14.00 -6.59 -34.94
C ILE A 918 13.22 -7.64 -34.14
N GLU A 919 13.00 -7.37 -32.85
CA GLU A 919 12.17 -8.16 -31.94
C GLU A 919 11.05 -7.29 -31.35
N GLY A 920 10.08 -7.92 -30.68
CA GLY A 920 8.91 -7.23 -30.13
C GLY A 920 7.86 -6.86 -31.19
N SER A 921 7.20 -5.72 -31.03
CA SER A 921 6.07 -5.31 -31.88
C SER A 921 6.47 -4.69 -33.23
N GLY A 922 7.76 -4.42 -33.46
CA GLY A 922 8.26 -3.74 -34.67
C GLY A 922 7.82 -2.26 -34.82
N ALA A 923 6.98 -1.74 -33.92
CA ALA A 923 6.54 -0.35 -33.95
C ALA A 923 7.71 0.61 -33.67
N PRO A 924 7.80 1.76 -34.36
CA PRO A 924 8.83 2.76 -34.10
C PRO A 924 8.63 3.41 -32.73
N TYR A 925 9.73 3.84 -32.12
CA TYR A 925 9.72 4.61 -30.87
C TYR A 925 9.81 6.12 -31.13
N PRO A 926 9.45 6.99 -30.16
CA PRO A 926 9.68 8.43 -30.26
C PRO A 926 11.18 8.78 -30.40
N PRO A 927 11.55 9.88 -31.10
CA PRO A 927 12.96 10.27 -31.29
C PRO A 927 13.77 10.36 -29.99
N GLU A 928 13.15 10.80 -28.89
CA GLU A 928 13.69 10.64 -27.54
C GLU A 928 12.87 9.59 -26.76
N THR A 929 13.44 8.39 -26.63
CA THR A 929 12.82 7.24 -25.96
C THR A 929 13.26 7.12 -24.50
N LEU A 930 12.31 6.89 -23.60
CA LEU A 930 12.52 6.61 -22.18
C LEU A 930 12.27 5.11 -21.90
N VAL A 931 13.31 4.40 -21.46
CA VAL A 931 13.25 2.96 -21.16
C VAL A 931 13.45 2.72 -19.67
N LEU A 932 12.53 1.98 -19.06
CA LEU A 932 12.64 1.45 -17.70
C LEU A 932 13.07 -0.03 -17.75
N LEU A 933 14.25 -0.34 -17.21
CA LEU A 933 14.78 -1.70 -17.14
C LEU A 933 14.79 -2.24 -15.70
N GLY A 934 14.19 -3.41 -15.50
CA GLY A 934 14.16 -4.11 -14.21
C GLY A 934 15.51 -4.71 -13.86
N PHE A 935 16.26 -4.05 -12.96
CA PHE A 935 17.59 -4.52 -12.54
C PHE A 935 17.46 -5.53 -11.40
N SER A 936 17.07 -6.75 -11.74
CA SER A 936 16.46 -7.75 -10.84
C SER A 936 17.31 -8.25 -9.66
N GLY A 937 18.63 -8.07 -9.71
CA GLY A 937 19.60 -8.54 -8.73
C GLY A 937 21.06 -8.30 -9.15
N ARG A 938 22.00 -8.51 -8.21
CA ARG A 938 23.46 -8.32 -8.40
C ARG A 938 24.22 -9.59 -8.80
N GLY A 939 25.31 -9.42 -9.54
CA GLY A 939 26.11 -10.49 -10.15
C GLY A 939 27.20 -11.13 -9.30
N ASP A 940 27.28 -10.86 -7.99
CA ASP A 940 28.28 -11.52 -7.10
C ASP A 940 28.24 -13.05 -7.22
N LYS A 941 27.02 -13.61 -7.33
CA LYS A 941 26.77 -15.05 -7.48
C LYS A 941 27.21 -15.64 -8.83
N ASP A 942 27.46 -14.79 -9.81
CA ASP A 942 27.74 -15.16 -11.21
C ASP A 942 29.23 -15.00 -11.56
N LEU A 943 30.04 -14.38 -10.69
CA LEU A 943 31.47 -14.11 -10.90
C LEU A 943 32.28 -15.34 -11.35
N ALA A 944 32.00 -16.52 -10.78
CA ALA A 944 32.70 -17.75 -11.16
C ALA A 944 32.36 -18.20 -12.59
N SER A 945 31.11 -18.03 -13.03
CA SER A 945 30.68 -18.32 -14.41
C SER A 945 31.20 -17.26 -15.39
N PHE A 946 31.15 -15.98 -15.01
CA PHE A 946 31.68 -14.87 -15.79
C PHE A 946 33.19 -14.99 -16.03
N GLY A 947 33.95 -15.39 -15.01
CA GLY A 947 35.39 -15.67 -15.14
C GLY A 947 35.67 -16.76 -16.18
N ARG A 948 35.01 -17.92 -16.07
CA ARG A 948 35.14 -19.02 -17.04
C ARG A 948 34.79 -18.60 -18.47
N TRP A 949 33.72 -17.83 -18.64
CA TRP A 949 33.32 -17.30 -19.95
C TRP A 949 34.41 -16.39 -20.54
N ARG A 950 34.91 -15.42 -19.76
CA ARG A 950 35.94 -14.47 -20.19
C ARG A 950 37.24 -15.18 -20.57
N ASP A 951 37.66 -16.17 -19.79
CA ASP A 951 38.86 -16.95 -20.06
C ASP A 951 38.70 -17.80 -21.35
N GLY A 952 37.49 -18.29 -21.61
CA GLY A 952 37.12 -18.93 -22.88
C GLY A 952 37.20 -17.99 -24.09
N GLN A 953 36.76 -16.74 -23.96
CA GLN A 953 36.90 -15.72 -25.02
C GLN A 953 38.36 -15.33 -25.27
N ALA A 954 39.19 -15.27 -24.23
CA ALA A 954 40.64 -15.07 -24.36
C ALA A 954 41.31 -16.26 -25.09
N GLY A 955 40.87 -17.49 -24.83
CA GLY A 955 41.31 -18.68 -25.56
C GLY A 955 40.96 -18.66 -27.06
N ARG A 956 39.81 -18.09 -27.44
CA ARG A 956 39.38 -17.91 -28.83
C ARG A 956 40.17 -16.81 -29.57
N THR A 957 40.70 -15.82 -28.86
CA THR A 957 41.41 -14.65 -29.45
C THR A 957 42.94 -14.73 -29.37
N GLY A 958 43.49 -15.69 -28.63
CA GLY A 958 44.94 -15.91 -28.51
C GLY A 958 45.64 -16.37 -29.80
N PRO A 959 46.98 -16.22 -29.89
CA PRO A 959 47.75 -16.46 -31.12
C PRO A 959 47.73 -17.91 -31.65
N ALA A 960 47.25 -18.87 -30.86
CA ALA A 960 47.06 -20.25 -31.30
C ALA A 960 45.95 -20.40 -32.36
N ALA A 961 44.90 -19.56 -32.33
CA ALA A 961 43.76 -19.66 -33.25
C ALA A 961 44.08 -19.21 -34.69
N ARG A 962 45.18 -18.47 -34.91
CA ARG A 962 45.58 -17.96 -36.24
C ARG A 962 46.31 -18.98 -37.14
N ARG A 963 46.28 -20.28 -36.80
CA ARG A 963 46.91 -21.36 -37.60
C ARG A 963 45.91 -22.35 -38.22
N CYS A 964 44.88 -21.85 -38.90
CA CYS A 964 44.21 -22.60 -39.95
C CYS A 964 44.64 -22.05 -41.33
N ARG A 965 45.37 -22.87 -42.10
CA ARG A 965 45.69 -22.56 -43.50
C ARG A 965 44.48 -22.87 -44.39
N PRO A 966 44.22 -22.08 -45.45
CA PRO A 966 43.16 -22.40 -46.41
C PRO A 966 43.56 -23.62 -47.26
N SER A 967 42.58 -24.46 -47.57
CA SER A 967 42.73 -25.67 -48.40
C SER A 967 42.40 -25.39 -49.87
N SER A 968 43.30 -25.74 -50.80
CA SER A 968 43.00 -25.74 -52.24
C SER A 968 43.76 -26.84 -53.02
N THR A 969 43.15 -28.04 -53.05
CA THR A 969 43.16 -29.02 -54.16
C THR A 969 44.52 -29.71 -54.53
N PRO A 970 44.62 -30.70 -55.47
CA PRO A 970 44.78 -32.11 -55.04
C PRO A 970 45.84 -32.98 -55.80
N ARG A 971 45.93 -34.29 -55.44
CA ARG A 971 46.70 -35.45 -56.04
C ARG A 971 48.10 -35.75 -55.45
N PRO A 972 48.67 -36.97 -55.64
CA PRO A 972 48.11 -38.33 -55.79
C PRO A 972 48.73 -39.36 -54.78
N PRO A 973 48.42 -40.68 -54.79
CA PRO A 973 48.83 -41.63 -53.74
C PRO A 973 50.06 -42.49 -54.09
N VAL A 974 50.78 -43.03 -53.07
CA VAL A 974 51.53 -44.32 -53.06
C VAL A 974 52.00 -44.65 -51.61
N GLY A 975 52.01 -45.94 -51.21
CA GLY A 975 53.01 -46.46 -50.24
C GLY A 975 52.56 -47.06 -48.88
N ARG A 976 52.26 -48.36 -48.85
CA ARG A 976 52.56 -49.28 -47.71
C ARG A 976 54.01 -49.80 -47.87
N PRO A 977 54.68 -50.57 -46.95
CA PRO A 977 54.21 -51.35 -45.77
C PRO A 977 55.19 -51.18 -44.53
N PRO A 978 55.44 -52.16 -43.60
CA PRO A 978 54.72 -53.36 -43.10
C PRO A 978 54.51 -53.37 -41.55
N SER A 979 54.15 -54.54 -40.98
CA SER A 979 53.61 -54.78 -39.62
C SER A 979 54.41 -55.77 -38.73
N ALA A 980 54.20 -55.72 -37.41
CA ALA A 980 54.20 -56.86 -36.46
C ALA A 980 53.47 -56.41 -35.15
N ALA A 981 52.41 -57.05 -34.63
CA ALA A 981 52.32 -58.33 -33.89
C ALA A 981 53.08 -58.32 -32.54
N ALA A 982 52.54 -58.68 -31.38
CA ALA A 982 51.25 -59.33 -31.00
C ALA A 982 50.65 -58.63 -29.73
N ALA A 983 49.69 -59.10 -28.91
CA ALA A 983 49.03 -60.41 -28.74
C ALA A 983 47.54 -60.28 -28.24
N SER A 984 47.12 -61.03 -27.20
CA SER A 984 45.74 -61.19 -26.66
C SER A 984 45.83 -61.80 -25.23
N PRO A 985 44.75 -62.19 -24.45
CA PRO A 985 43.31 -62.24 -24.78
C PRO A 985 42.25 -61.94 -23.66
N ARG A 986 41.06 -61.44 -24.08
CA ARG A 986 39.66 -61.86 -23.71
C ARG A 986 39.18 -61.89 -22.22
N PRO A 987 37.85 -62.07 -21.92
CA PRO A 987 36.70 -62.28 -22.82
C PRO A 987 35.48 -61.32 -22.66
N SER A 988 34.67 -61.27 -23.71
CA SER A 988 33.27 -60.84 -23.72
C SER A 988 32.33 -62.02 -23.42
N ASN A 989 31.10 -61.75 -22.94
CA ASN A 989 30.07 -62.80 -22.82
C ASN A 989 28.64 -62.28 -23.11
N ALA A 990 28.09 -62.74 -24.23
CA ALA A 990 26.68 -62.79 -24.68
C ALA A 990 26.70 -63.54 -26.04
N PRO A 991 25.62 -64.17 -26.56
CA PRO A 991 24.21 -64.00 -26.22
C PRO A 991 23.39 -65.33 -26.13
N ALA A 992 22.08 -65.25 -25.86
CA ALA A 992 20.96 -65.87 -26.63
C ALA A 992 19.64 -65.97 -25.81
N PRO A 993 18.44 -66.06 -26.44
CA PRO A 993 17.18 -65.72 -25.77
C PRO A 993 16.08 -66.82 -25.76
N ARG A 994 14.92 -66.45 -25.17
CA ARG A 994 13.54 -67.01 -25.24
C ARG A 994 13.06 -67.83 -24.04
N GLY A 995 11.84 -67.52 -23.57
CA GLY A 995 11.09 -68.34 -22.61
C GLY A 995 10.07 -67.54 -21.78
N ALA A 996 8.86 -67.37 -22.30
CA ALA A 996 7.66 -67.00 -21.52
C ALA A 996 6.70 -68.21 -21.51
N PRO A 997 5.57 -68.24 -20.77
CA PRO A 997 5.07 -67.27 -19.77
C PRO A 997 4.62 -67.91 -18.43
N ARG A 998 4.46 -67.09 -17.39
CA ARG A 998 3.27 -67.07 -16.51
C ARG A 998 3.24 -65.80 -15.67
#